data_AF-A0A952V2P5-F1
#
_entry.id   AF-A0A952V2P5-F1
#
_cell.length_a   1.000
_cell.length_b   1.000
_cell.length_c   1.000
_cell.angle_alpha   90.00
_cell.angle_beta   90.00
_cell.angle_gamma   90.00
#
_symmetry.space_group_name_H-M   'P 1'
#
loop_
_entity.id
_entity.type
_entity.pdbx_description
1 polymer ?
#
loop_
_entity_poly.entity_id
_entity_poly.type
_entity_poly.pdbx_seq_one_letter_code
_entity_poly.pdbx_strand_id
1 'polypeptide(L)'
;MRLRSLCAAGPVAALLLFVACSDQVNPSGVKVPPGEIDGGRPTTEKTENPDGTATKHLCKVAKKGDAQKLITGTLLLPAGPAEGELLIDDKGIIACAAPDCAEAPGYDDATRIDCTEVVISPGLINAHDHISFANNPPLPASEERYEHRHDWRKGKRSHTPIPQNAPKFENAVEAAELRFIMSGVTSTASGGGAGSGADRFLRNIDSNAKQTESLPITLAVSDTFPLGDSGGALSKTCAGFSSSRKKATDIASMKGYLPHIAEGIDEEAHAEFTCQSDGVNDLIQRQTAVVHGVAVTPEDVKKYRDDLSILIWSPRSNVSLYGNTAPIGLYARLGVPIALGTDWLLSGSLNMARELKCADDLNKNYFDGVLTDRQLWQSVTANAAYATGTHGVIGELKAGLVADVVIFDASHDAKEYRAVIEAGVEDTILVLRGGKTLYGDSELLSEIGDDDCEALAVCRITKRACVSKDTDGKKTLADLEKVGRELYPLFTCKDETPKNEPSCEPVRGPTATDPNASVYAGITAGDKDGDGVPDADDNCPSTFNPIRPMDGGKQGDADGDGVGDACDRCPLESGESCTPPDADDMDGDGVPNHADNCVEDPNPDQADGDGDGKGAVCDACDDQPNPGDMACTYTVSMTQIRNPAAVGHPPPGKSRVIVKGLVVTAVKTKGSPMGFQVQDPNVNEWGGLFAATFGTAPTVKVGNVVDLEGDYTEFQGTQSQIENPKVTIVDAATSLPFGPITVAPSVYVVNASVDAEKLEGMLCQINGPIAVTVQNSDAPQDFDEFGIGDLKLRVDDFLWDELDNTFPLGHEFSKVVGICSFSHANRKIWPRSKDDLPDAP
;
A
#
# COMPACT_ATOMS: atom_id res chain seq x y z
N MET A 1 31.35 -63.32 -0.27
CA MET A 1 32.22 -64.51 -0.21
C MET A 1 33.66 -64.05 -0.45
N ARG A 2 34.58 -64.30 0.52
CA ARG A 2 36.02 -63.94 0.60
C ARG A 2 36.31 -62.43 0.76
N LEU A 3 36.83 -61.87 1.86
CA LEU A 3 37.88 -62.18 2.87
C LEU A 3 39.06 -61.18 2.72
N ARG A 4 39.28 -60.41 3.82
CA ARG A 4 40.58 -60.03 4.43
C ARG A 4 41.42 -58.95 3.71
N SER A 5 42.13 -58.03 4.37
CA SER A 5 42.47 -57.83 5.80
C SER A 5 43.35 -56.56 5.99
N LEU A 6 43.26 -55.97 7.19
CA LEU A 6 44.28 -55.28 8.04
C LEU A 6 44.95 -53.99 7.51
N CYS A 7 44.85 -52.82 8.19
CA CYS A 7 45.30 -52.39 9.54
C CYS A 7 46.81 -52.16 9.71
N ALA A 8 47.22 -50.90 9.99
CA ALA A 8 48.19 -50.44 11.01
C ALA A 8 48.42 -48.91 10.81
N ALA A 9 47.93 -48.03 11.68
CA ALA A 9 48.51 -47.53 12.95
C ALA A 9 49.52 -46.37 12.76
N GLY A 10 49.28 -45.22 13.43
CA GLY A 10 50.01 -43.94 13.32
C GLY A 10 51.26 -43.85 14.23
N PRO A 11 51.53 -42.77 14.99
CA PRO A 11 51.17 -41.34 14.92
C PRO A 11 52.42 -40.39 15.10
N VAL A 12 52.23 -39.08 15.35
CA VAL A 12 52.99 -38.17 16.28
C VAL A 12 53.34 -36.76 15.72
N ALA A 13 52.65 -35.77 16.32
CA ALA A 13 53.03 -34.44 16.85
C ALA A 13 53.72 -33.32 16.03
N ALA A 14 52.95 -32.21 15.92
CA ALA A 14 53.22 -30.82 16.35
C ALA A 14 54.45 -30.03 15.83
N LEU A 15 54.23 -28.87 15.17
CA LEU A 15 54.41 -27.52 15.75
C LEU A 15 54.00 -26.38 14.77
N LEU A 16 53.64 -25.25 15.39
CA LEU A 16 53.02 -23.99 14.96
C LEU A 16 53.76 -23.05 13.95
N LEU A 17 52.92 -22.21 13.30
CA LEU A 17 53.02 -20.74 13.03
C LEU A 17 53.91 -20.17 11.89
N PHE A 18 53.28 -19.71 10.79
CA PHE A 18 53.09 -18.30 10.35
C PHE A 18 52.84 -18.16 8.81
N VAL A 19 51.68 -17.58 8.46
CA VAL A 19 51.33 -16.62 7.37
C VAL A 19 52.10 -16.65 6.02
N ALA A 20 51.38 -16.88 4.91
CA ALA A 20 51.18 -15.93 3.79
C ALA A 20 50.70 -16.60 2.47
N CYS A 21 49.58 -16.09 1.95
CA CYS A 21 49.14 -15.88 0.54
C CYS A 21 49.35 -16.91 -0.60
N SER A 22 48.28 -16.96 -1.42
CA SER A 22 48.24 -17.08 -2.89
C SER A 22 47.74 -18.41 -3.47
N ASP A 23 46.53 -18.29 -4.03
CA ASP A 23 46.05 -18.80 -5.32
C ASP A 23 45.87 -20.31 -5.58
N GLN A 24 44.61 -20.60 -5.92
CA GLN A 24 44.17 -21.34 -7.11
C GLN A 24 44.80 -22.73 -7.37
N VAL A 25 43.95 -23.76 -7.33
CA VAL A 25 43.59 -24.60 -8.50
C VAL A 25 42.87 -25.86 -7.99
N ASN A 26 41.64 -26.02 -8.46
CA ASN A 26 40.83 -27.23 -8.34
C ASN A 26 41.21 -28.19 -9.49
N PRO A 27 41.62 -29.45 -9.25
CA PRO A 27 41.91 -30.40 -10.32
C PRO A 27 40.81 -31.46 -10.41
N SER A 28 40.07 -31.49 -11.51
CA SER A 28 39.56 -32.76 -12.04
C SER A 28 39.44 -32.68 -13.55
N GLY A 29 40.43 -33.25 -14.23
CA GLY A 29 40.45 -33.43 -15.67
C GLY A 29 39.83 -34.77 -16.04
N VAL A 30 38.87 -34.73 -16.96
CA VAL A 30 38.53 -35.85 -17.83
C VAL A 30 38.57 -35.33 -19.27
N LYS A 31 39.45 -35.92 -20.09
CA LYS A 31 39.58 -35.62 -21.52
C LYS A 31 38.65 -36.54 -22.32
N VAL A 32 37.87 -35.97 -23.24
CA VAL A 32 37.17 -36.68 -24.32
C VAL A 32 37.63 -36.09 -25.68
N PRO A 33 37.86 -36.89 -26.74
CA PRO A 33 38.46 -36.43 -28.00
C PRO A 33 37.44 -35.84 -29.00
N PRO A 34 37.88 -35.07 -30.02
CA PRO A 34 37.01 -34.20 -30.79
C PRO A 34 36.31 -34.92 -31.96
N GLY A 35 35.03 -34.63 -32.14
CA GLY A 35 34.22 -35.02 -33.30
C GLY A 35 32.95 -34.17 -33.36
N GLU A 36 32.93 -33.24 -34.31
CA GLU A 36 31.81 -32.37 -34.70
C GLU A 36 30.48 -33.11 -34.88
N ILE A 37 29.43 -32.59 -34.24
CA ILE A 37 28.14 -32.33 -34.88
C ILE A 37 27.49 -31.13 -34.17
N ASP A 38 27.63 -29.98 -34.83
CA ASP A 38 26.94 -28.73 -34.56
C ASP A 38 25.43 -28.90 -34.78
N GLY A 39 24.67 -28.68 -33.71
CA GLY A 39 23.24 -28.47 -33.72
C GLY A 39 22.96 -27.24 -32.88
N GLY A 40 23.29 -26.07 -33.45
CA GLY A 40 23.19 -24.76 -32.81
C GLY A 40 21.85 -24.49 -32.13
N ARG A 41 21.93 -24.28 -30.81
CA ARG A 41 20.98 -23.49 -30.02
C ARG A 41 21.44 -22.03 -30.18
N PRO A 42 20.59 -21.07 -30.58
CA PRO A 42 21.03 -19.69 -30.67
C PRO A 42 21.35 -19.21 -29.25
N THR A 43 22.61 -18.94 -28.97
CA THR A 43 23.04 -18.29 -27.74
C THR A 43 22.68 -16.81 -27.84
N THR A 44 21.94 -16.30 -26.85
CA THR A 44 21.63 -14.88 -26.66
C THR A 44 22.89 -14.02 -26.80
N GLU A 45 22.91 -13.14 -27.79
CA GLU A 45 24.06 -12.27 -28.05
C GLU A 45 24.11 -11.19 -26.96
N LYS A 46 25.06 -11.31 -26.03
CA LYS A 46 25.55 -10.17 -25.25
C LYS A 46 26.63 -9.50 -26.09
N THR A 47 26.44 -8.25 -26.49
CA THR A 47 27.45 -7.52 -27.27
C THR A 47 28.31 -6.67 -26.35
N GLU A 48 29.62 -6.90 -26.33
CA GLU A 48 30.57 -6.03 -25.61
C GLU A 48 30.76 -4.70 -26.36
N ASN A 49 30.66 -3.60 -25.61
CA ASN A 49 30.85 -2.25 -26.08
C ASN A 49 32.33 -1.82 -25.96
N PRO A 50 32.79 -0.85 -26.76
CA PRO A 50 34.19 -0.39 -26.74
C PRO A 50 34.68 0.16 -25.39
N ASP A 51 33.76 0.56 -24.51
CA ASP A 51 34.04 1.08 -23.17
C ASP A 51 34.08 -0.01 -22.08
N GLY A 52 33.90 -1.28 -22.45
CA GLY A 52 33.89 -2.42 -21.53
C GLY A 52 32.54 -2.70 -20.88
N THR A 53 31.49 -1.94 -21.24
CA THR A 53 30.09 -2.30 -20.94
C THR A 53 29.57 -3.31 -21.95
N ALA A 54 28.33 -3.76 -21.79
CA ALA A 54 27.67 -4.69 -22.68
C ALA A 54 26.18 -4.37 -22.79
N THR A 55 25.59 -4.83 -23.89
CA THR A 55 24.17 -4.67 -24.18
C THR A 55 23.51 -6.05 -24.27
N LYS A 56 22.34 -6.20 -23.65
CA LYS A 56 21.51 -7.41 -23.68
C LYS A 56 20.42 -7.22 -24.73
N HIS A 57 20.32 -8.15 -25.68
CA HIS A 57 19.37 -8.10 -26.80
C HIS A 57 18.13 -8.98 -26.56
N LEU A 58 17.52 -8.86 -25.37
CA LEU A 58 16.40 -9.73 -24.96
C LEU A 58 15.02 -9.17 -25.34
N CYS A 59 14.92 -7.86 -25.51
CA CYS A 59 13.71 -7.15 -25.94
C CYS A 59 14.06 -6.16 -27.04
N LYS A 60 13.18 -6.02 -28.04
CA LYS A 60 13.31 -5.03 -29.12
C LYS A 60 11.97 -4.50 -29.59
N VAL A 61 11.93 -3.28 -30.11
CA VAL A 61 10.75 -2.73 -30.77
C VAL A 61 10.63 -3.29 -32.19
N ALA A 62 9.79 -4.29 -32.37
CA ALA A 62 9.55 -4.94 -33.66
C ALA A 62 8.71 -4.09 -34.62
N LYS A 63 7.81 -3.25 -34.07
CA LYS A 63 6.96 -2.32 -34.82
C LYS A 63 6.70 -1.09 -33.97
N LYS A 64 7.01 0.10 -34.50
CA LYS A 64 6.54 1.36 -33.91
C LYS A 64 5.05 1.56 -34.23
N GLY A 65 4.28 1.88 -33.21
CA GLY A 65 2.86 2.19 -33.30
C GLY A 65 2.57 3.55 -32.66
N ASP A 66 1.38 3.68 -32.09
CA ASP A 66 0.92 4.83 -31.33
C ASP A 66 1.35 4.72 -29.85
N ALA A 67 0.58 5.32 -28.94
CA ALA A 67 0.92 5.40 -27.51
C ALA A 67 0.80 4.06 -26.76
N GLN A 68 -0.04 3.15 -27.26
CA GLN A 68 -0.24 1.81 -26.70
C GLN A 68 1.02 0.96 -26.85
N LYS A 69 1.22 0.02 -25.93
CA LYS A 69 2.37 -0.91 -25.95
C LYS A 69 1.87 -2.34 -25.89
N LEU A 70 2.32 -3.17 -26.82
CA LEU A 70 2.11 -4.60 -26.81
C LEU A 70 3.45 -5.29 -26.53
N ILE A 71 3.55 -6.00 -25.43
CA ILE A 71 4.78 -6.65 -24.95
C ILE A 71 4.56 -8.16 -24.97
N THR A 72 5.49 -8.90 -25.56
CA THR A 72 5.42 -10.38 -25.59
C THR A 72 6.47 -11.01 -24.69
N GLY A 73 6.15 -12.14 -24.07
CA GLY A 73 7.05 -12.90 -23.18
C GLY A 73 6.29 -13.84 -22.25
N THR A 74 7.00 -14.41 -21.25
CA THR A 74 6.36 -15.18 -20.18
C THR A 74 5.70 -14.23 -19.19
N LEU A 75 4.37 -14.19 -19.15
CA LEU A 75 3.57 -13.40 -18.21
C LEU A 75 3.41 -14.15 -16.89
N LEU A 76 3.62 -13.47 -15.75
CA LEU A 76 3.20 -13.96 -14.44
C LEU A 76 1.77 -13.47 -14.14
N LEU A 77 0.79 -14.24 -14.61
CA LEU A 77 -0.64 -13.94 -14.45
C LEU A 77 -1.14 -14.40 -13.06
N PRO A 78 -2.29 -13.88 -12.57
CA PRO A 78 -2.90 -14.35 -11.33
C PRO A 78 -3.09 -15.87 -11.28
N ALA A 79 -3.50 -16.49 -12.39
CA ALA A 79 -3.72 -17.94 -12.50
C ALA A 79 -2.41 -18.77 -12.64
N GLY A 80 -1.27 -18.13 -12.89
CA GLY A 80 0.01 -18.81 -13.10
C GLY A 80 0.80 -18.27 -14.30
N PRO A 81 2.04 -18.77 -14.51
CA PRO A 81 2.88 -18.32 -15.62
C PRO A 81 2.32 -18.79 -16.96
N ALA A 82 2.33 -17.94 -17.98
CA ALA A 82 1.92 -18.28 -19.33
C ALA A 82 2.69 -17.46 -20.38
N GLU A 83 3.06 -18.08 -21.49
CA GLU A 83 3.50 -17.35 -22.68
C GLU A 83 2.34 -16.55 -23.26
N GLY A 84 2.56 -15.27 -23.56
CA GLY A 84 1.49 -14.44 -24.09
C GLY A 84 1.87 -13.01 -24.40
N GLU A 85 0.85 -12.16 -24.36
CA GLU A 85 0.87 -10.77 -24.74
C GLU A 85 0.30 -9.90 -23.60
N LEU A 86 0.98 -8.79 -23.32
CA LEU A 86 0.53 -7.73 -22.44
C LEU A 86 0.27 -6.48 -23.28
N LEU A 87 -0.99 -6.07 -23.40
CA LEU A 87 -1.40 -4.83 -24.05
C LEU A 87 -1.69 -3.76 -22.99
N ILE A 88 -0.96 -2.65 -23.10
CA ILE A 88 -1.13 -1.45 -22.28
C ILE A 88 -1.73 -0.35 -23.17
N ASP A 89 -2.81 0.26 -22.73
CA ASP A 89 -3.48 1.33 -23.45
C ASP A 89 -2.75 2.68 -23.35
N ASP A 90 -3.30 3.72 -23.97
CA ASP A 90 -2.72 5.07 -24.00
C ASP A 90 -2.87 5.83 -22.67
N LYS A 91 -3.62 5.29 -21.72
CA LYS A 91 -3.83 5.82 -20.36
C LYS A 91 -2.96 5.10 -19.33
N GLY A 92 -2.21 4.08 -19.74
CA GLY A 92 -1.40 3.28 -18.83
C GLY A 92 -2.20 2.24 -18.05
N ILE A 93 -3.33 1.78 -18.60
CA ILE A 93 -4.14 0.69 -18.07
C ILE A 93 -3.85 -0.58 -18.87
N ILE A 94 -3.85 -1.73 -18.20
CA ILE A 94 -3.74 -3.04 -18.83
C ILE A 94 -5.06 -3.28 -19.58
N ALA A 95 -5.03 -3.24 -20.91
CA ALA A 95 -6.17 -3.57 -21.74
C ALA A 95 -6.35 -5.10 -21.88
N CYS A 96 -5.25 -5.84 -21.87
CA CYS A 96 -5.25 -7.30 -21.93
C CYS A 96 -3.92 -7.86 -21.42
N ALA A 97 -3.96 -8.99 -20.70
CA ALA A 97 -2.80 -9.78 -20.30
C ALA A 97 -3.20 -11.26 -20.42
N ALA A 98 -2.86 -11.89 -21.54
CA ALA A 98 -3.35 -13.21 -21.91
C ALA A 98 -2.46 -13.87 -22.96
N PRO A 99 -2.63 -15.18 -23.25
CA PRO A 99 -1.94 -15.82 -24.37
C PRO A 99 -2.17 -15.15 -25.74
N ASP A 100 -3.30 -14.45 -25.91
CA ASP A 100 -3.67 -13.73 -27.13
C ASP A 100 -4.51 -12.48 -26.76
N CYS A 101 -4.08 -11.31 -27.25
CA CYS A 101 -4.73 -10.03 -27.05
C CYS A 101 -5.26 -9.41 -28.36
N ALA A 102 -5.34 -10.18 -29.46
CA ALA A 102 -5.70 -9.66 -30.79
C ALA A 102 -7.06 -8.94 -30.85
N GLU A 103 -8.01 -9.34 -30.01
CA GLU A 103 -9.35 -8.73 -29.96
C GLU A 103 -9.42 -7.47 -29.07
N ALA A 104 -8.35 -7.14 -28.36
CA ALA A 104 -8.34 -5.99 -27.46
C ALA A 104 -8.22 -4.66 -28.24
N PRO A 105 -8.97 -3.62 -27.87
CA PRO A 105 -8.89 -2.32 -28.53
C PRO A 105 -7.46 -1.75 -28.51
N GLY A 106 -6.99 -1.24 -29.65
CA GLY A 106 -5.65 -0.67 -29.79
C GLY A 106 -4.53 -1.68 -30.09
N TYR A 107 -4.84 -2.98 -30.19
CA TYR A 107 -3.86 -4.04 -30.50
C TYR A 107 -3.10 -3.83 -31.82
N ASP A 108 -3.81 -3.45 -32.89
CA ASP A 108 -3.20 -3.27 -34.22
C ASP A 108 -2.27 -2.06 -34.30
N ASP A 109 -2.60 -1.01 -33.53
CA ASP A 109 -1.92 0.28 -33.52
C ASP A 109 -0.81 0.36 -32.46
N ALA A 110 -0.70 -0.62 -31.56
CA ALA A 110 0.29 -0.62 -30.50
C ALA A 110 1.74 -0.70 -31.00
N THR A 111 2.63 -0.01 -30.28
CA THR A 111 4.07 -0.24 -30.38
C THR A 111 4.39 -1.65 -29.86
N ARG A 112 4.95 -2.51 -30.71
CA ARG A 112 5.23 -3.91 -30.41
C ARG A 112 6.65 -4.08 -29.90
N ILE A 113 6.76 -4.59 -28.69
CA ILE A 113 8.00 -4.93 -27.99
C ILE A 113 8.07 -6.45 -27.92
N ASP A 114 8.91 -7.03 -28.77
CA ASP A 114 9.12 -8.47 -28.80
C ASP A 114 10.24 -8.82 -27.83
N CYS A 115 9.93 -9.59 -26.80
CA CYS A 115 10.93 -10.11 -25.87
C CYS A 115 11.06 -11.63 -25.94
N THR A 116 12.27 -12.12 -25.72
CA THR A 116 12.58 -13.55 -25.72
C THR A 116 13.37 -13.89 -24.46
N GLU A 117 13.02 -15.01 -23.82
CA GLU A 117 13.64 -15.46 -22.57
C GLU A 117 13.58 -14.39 -21.46
N VAL A 118 12.42 -13.77 -21.31
CA VAL A 118 12.12 -12.80 -20.25
C VAL A 118 10.89 -13.24 -19.46
N VAL A 119 10.78 -12.72 -18.25
CA VAL A 119 9.56 -12.77 -17.44
C VAL A 119 8.99 -11.37 -17.29
N ILE A 120 7.68 -11.25 -17.46
CA ILE A 120 6.90 -10.02 -17.28
C ILE A 120 6.08 -10.20 -16.01
N SER A 121 6.32 -9.34 -15.03
CA SER A 121 5.69 -9.35 -13.71
C SER A 121 4.91 -8.04 -13.51
N PRO A 122 3.88 -8.02 -12.64
CA PRO A 122 3.45 -6.77 -12.02
C PRO A 122 4.66 -6.05 -11.43
N GLY A 123 4.66 -4.72 -11.47
CA GLY A 123 5.65 -3.90 -10.79
C GLY A 123 5.71 -4.28 -9.31
N LEU A 124 6.92 -4.36 -8.77
CA LEU A 124 7.08 -4.78 -7.38
C LEU A 124 6.59 -3.67 -6.43
N ILE A 125 6.04 -4.08 -5.29
CA ILE A 125 5.58 -3.19 -4.23
C ILE A 125 6.43 -3.44 -3.00
N ASN A 126 7.07 -2.38 -2.50
CA ASN A 126 7.73 -2.41 -1.20
C ASN A 126 6.74 -2.00 -0.12
N ALA A 127 6.14 -2.99 0.57
CA ALA A 127 5.01 -2.76 1.46
C ALA A 127 5.37 -2.03 2.77
N HIS A 128 6.66 -1.89 3.07
CA HIS A 128 7.10 -1.13 4.24
C HIS A 128 8.54 -0.62 4.11
N ASP A 129 8.72 0.69 4.26
CA ASP A 129 10.01 1.34 4.46
C ASP A 129 9.90 2.58 5.37
N HIS A 130 11.02 3.20 5.76
CA HIS A 130 11.12 4.52 6.38
C HIS A 130 12.04 5.45 5.58
N ILE A 131 11.66 5.73 4.33
CA ILE A 131 12.53 6.35 3.33
C ILE A 131 13.08 7.73 3.75
N SER A 132 12.40 8.43 4.66
CA SER A 132 12.89 9.70 5.22
C SER A 132 14.21 9.57 5.98
N PHE A 133 14.54 8.35 6.44
CA PHE A 133 15.80 8.00 7.08
C PHE A 133 16.88 7.50 6.11
N ALA A 134 16.66 7.57 4.78
CA ALA A 134 17.64 7.18 3.76
C ALA A 134 18.99 7.92 3.84
N ASN A 135 19.07 9.00 4.64
CA ASN A 135 20.32 9.69 4.98
C ASN A 135 21.26 8.90 5.89
N ASN A 136 20.78 7.81 6.49
CA ASN A 136 21.57 6.97 7.39
C ASN A 136 22.06 5.74 6.60
N PRO A 137 23.38 5.58 6.40
CA PRO A 137 23.90 4.38 5.74
C PRO A 137 23.73 3.17 6.67
N PRO A 138 23.86 1.93 6.16
CA PRO A 138 23.76 0.74 6.98
C PRO A 138 24.69 0.74 8.18
N LEU A 139 24.21 0.13 9.27
CA LEU A 139 25.00 -0.04 10.48
C LEU A 139 26.24 -0.88 10.22
N PRO A 140 27.39 -0.55 10.85
CA PRO A 140 28.51 -1.46 10.89
C PRO A 140 28.08 -2.78 11.53
N ALA A 141 28.65 -3.89 11.06
CA ALA A 141 28.43 -5.20 11.66
C ALA A 141 28.69 -5.17 13.17
N SER A 142 27.74 -5.68 13.95
CA SER A 142 27.78 -5.77 15.41
C SER A 142 27.26 -7.13 15.86
N GLU A 143 27.75 -7.61 17.00
CA GLU A 143 27.21 -8.79 17.69
C GLU A 143 26.03 -8.44 18.61
N GLU A 144 25.80 -7.15 18.87
CA GLU A 144 24.68 -6.71 19.71
C GLU A 144 23.36 -7.02 19.01
N ARG A 145 22.45 -7.65 19.77
CA ARG A 145 21.07 -7.91 19.40
C ARG A 145 20.15 -7.40 20.50
N TYR A 146 18.94 -7.05 20.10
CA TYR A 146 17.94 -6.45 20.96
C TYR A 146 16.82 -7.45 21.25
N GLU A 147 16.02 -7.17 22.27
CA GLU A 147 14.87 -7.97 22.67
C GLU A 147 13.57 -7.28 22.27
N HIS A 148 13.58 -5.95 22.20
CA HIS A 148 12.44 -5.11 21.83
C HIS A 148 12.92 -3.85 21.11
N ARG A 149 12.10 -3.31 20.22
CA ARG A 149 12.39 -2.05 19.51
C ARG A 149 12.87 -0.85 20.34
N HIS A 150 12.44 -0.74 21.59
CA HIS A 150 12.83 0.39 22.44
C HIS A 150 14.26 0.26 22.99
N ASP A 151 14.86 -0.92 22.94
CA ASP A 151 16.27 -1.11 23.30
C ASP A 151 17.17 -0.35 22.33
N TRP A 152 17.01 -0.60 21.03
CA TRP A 152 17.80 0.10 20.03
C TRP A 152 17.35 1.54 19.81
N ARG A 153 16.06 1.89 20.00
CA ARG A 153 15.64 3.30 19.87
C ARG A 153 16.10 4.19 21.00
N LYS A 154 16.06 3.68 22.24
CA LYS A 154 16.20 4.51 23.45
C LYS A 154 17.33 4.06 24.37
N GLY A 155 18.06 3.00 24.02
CA GLY A 155 19.10 2.43 24.87
C GLY A 155 18.51 1.84 26.16
N LYS A 156 17.34 1.21 26.06
CA LYS A 156 16.73 0.51 27.19
C LYS A 156 17.55 -0.74 27.51
N ARG A 157 17.38 -1.26 28.73
CA ARG A 157 18.06 -2.47 29.22
C ARG A 157 19.59 -2.49 29.01
N SER A 158 20.21 -1.31 29.08
CA SER A 158 21.65 -1.11 28.89
C SER A 158 22.17 -1.41 27.48
N HIS A 159 21.28 -1.46 26.49
CA HIS A 159 21.64 -1.53 25.09
C HIS A 159 22.20 -0.23 24.53
N THR A 160 22.98 -0.37 23.45
CA THR A 160 23.45 0.76 22.66
C THR A 160 22.31 1.29 21.79
N PRO A 161 21.89 2.56 21.95
CA PRO A 161 20.90 3.14 21.05
C PRO A 161 21.48 3.37 19.66
N ILE A 162 20.70 3.06 18.62
CA ILE A 162 21.01 3.37 17.23
C ILE A 162 20.71 4.86 16.97
N PRO A 163 21.73 5.67 16.60
CA PRO A 163 21.54 7.09 16.35
C PRO A 163 20.82 7.33 15.02
N GLN A 164 19.77 8.15 15.04
CA GLN A 164 18.97 8.49 13.86
C GLN A 164 19.33 9.87 13.24
N ASN A 165 20.40 10.50 13.72
CA ASN A 165 20.78 11.89 13.38
C ASN A 165 21.94 11.94 12.37
N ALA A 166 21.90 11.18 11.27
CA ALA A 166 22.91 11.33 10.22
C ALA A 166 22.92 12.74 9.62
N PRO A 167 24.07 13.22 9.09
CA PRO A 167 24.12 14.42 8.28
C PRO A 167 23.07 14.38 7.17
N LYS A 168 22.40 15.51 6.92
CA LYS A 168 21.45 15.61 5.81
C LYS A 168 22.23 15.62 4.49
N PHE A 169 22.00 14.61 3.65
CA PHE A 169 22.44 14.56 2.27
C PHE A 169 21.30 15.04 1.38
N GLU A 170 21.61 15.99 0.50
CA GLU A 170 20.65 16.42 -0.51
C GLU A 170 20.35 15.25 -1.45
N ASN A 171 19.08 15.06 -1.79
CA ASN A 171 18.60 14.01 -2.70
C ASN A 171 18.72 12.56 -2.19
N ALA A 172 18.89 12.35 -0.87
CA ALA A 172 19.04 11.01 -0.30
C ALA A 172 17.80 10.13 -0.47
N VAL A 173 16.60 10.73 -0.41
CA VAL A 173 15.33 10.02 -0.60
C VAL A 173 15.21 9.58 -2.06
N GLU A 174 15.46 10.48 -3.00
CA GLU A 174 15.41 10.24 -4.43
C GLU A 174 16.44 9.19 -4.86
N ALA A 175 17.62 9.17 -4.23
CA ALA A 175 18.60 8.11 -4.43
C ALA A 175 18.11 6.75 -3.91
N ALA A 176 17.31 6.72 -2.84
CA ALA A 176 16.65 5.50 -2.35
C ALA A 176 15.53 5.05 -3.29
N GLU A 177 14.71 5.97 -3.80
CA GLU A 177 13.70 5.69 -4.83
C GLU A 177 14.34 5.05 -6.07
N LEU A 178 15.49 5.56 -6.53
CA LEU A 178 16.22 4.96 -7.66
C LEU A 178 16.68 3.53 -7.36
N ARG A 179 17.18 3.24 -6.14
CA ARG A 179 17.58 1.88 -5.74
C ARG A 179 16.42 0.89 -5.85
N PHE A 180 15.23 1.32 -5.43
CA PHE A 180 13.99 0.52 -5.50
C PHE A 180 13.57 0.30 -6.96
N ILE A 181 13.54 1.36 -7.76
CA ILE A 181 13.19 1.28 -9.19
C ILE A 181 14.14 0.35 -9.94
N MET A 182 15.45 0.43 -9.69
CA MET A 182 16.42 -0.48 -10.33
C MET A 182 16.20 -1.96 -10.00
N SER A 183 15.51 -2.27 -8.90
CA SER A 183 15.08 -3.63 -8.54
C SER A 183 13.67 -4.00 -9.02
N GLY A 184 12.99 -3.13 -9.79
CA GLY A 184 11.66 -3.40 -10.33
C GLY A 184 10.49 -2.83 -9.53
N VAL A 185 10.75 -2.03 -8.49
CA VAL A 185 9.70 -1.45 -7.64
C VAL A 185 9.04 -0.27 -8.34
N THR A 186 7.70 -0.24 -8.37
CA THR A 186 6.91 0.88 -8.92
C THR A 186 6.15 1.65 -7.84
N SER A 187 5.88 1.01 -6.70
CA SER A 187 5.18 1.61 -5.56
C SER A 187 5.79 1.20 -4.21
N THR A 188 5.68 2.06 -3.20
CA THR A 188 6.13 1.76 -1.82
C THR A 188 5.24 2.42 -0.79
N ALA A 189 5.04 1.78 0.38
CA ALA A 189 4.59 2.44 1.60
C ALA A 189 5.82 2.72 2.47
N SER A 190 6.16 3.99 2.66
CA SER A 190 7.50 4.42 3.11
C SER A 190 7.50 5.25 4.41
N GLY A 191 6.45 5.18 5.24
CA GLY A 191 6.43 5.48 6.68
C GLY A 191 6.76 6.93 7.12
N GLY A 192 7.12 7.82 6.20
CA GLY A 192 7.70 9.13 6.52
C GLY A 192 7.75 10.12 5.34
N GLY A 193 6.92 9.91 4.31
CA GLY A 193 6.94 10.73 3.09
C GLY A 193 6.40 12.16 3.21
N ALA A 194 5.74 12.50 4.32
CA ALA A 194 4.99 13.75 4.48
C ALA A 194 5.84 15.04 4.49
N GLY A 195 7.18 14.96 4.48
CA GLY A 195 8.07 16.11 4.74
C GLY A 195 9.06 16.53 3.65
N SER A 196 9.30 15.74 2.59
CA SER A 196 10.17 16.16 1.47
C SER A 196 9.34 16.40 0.22
N GLY A 197 9.67 17.47 -0.49
CA GLY A 197 8.83 18.11 -1.50
C GLY A 197 8.26 17.20 -2.59
N ALA A 198 7.33 17.80 -3.30
CA ALA A 198 6.39 17.22 -4.24
C ALA A 198 6.99 16.61 -5.53
N ASP A 199 8.27 16.27 -5.54
CA ASP A 199 9.09 15.99 -6.75
C ASP A 199 9.76 14.61 -6.64
N ARG A 200 8.94 13.58 -6.39
CA ARG A 200 9.33 12.17 -6.27
C ARG A 200 8.93 11.40 -7.52
N PHE A 201 9.70 10.38 -7.89
CA PHE A 201 9.47 9.61 -9.12
C PHE A 201 9.12 8.13 -8.87
N LEU A 202 9.33 7.62 -7.64
CA LEU A 202 8.66 6.40 -7.20
C LEU A 202 7.28 6.73 -6.60
N ARG A 203 6.27 5.89 -6.84
CA ARG A 203 4.94 6.11 -6.26
C ARG A 203 4.96 5.79 -4.75
N ASN A 204 4.57 6.75 -3.92
CA ASN A 204 4.49 6.54 -2.47
C ASN A 204 3.03 6.50 -2.00
N ILE A 205 2.53 5.30 -1.69
CA ILE A 205 1.11 5.01 -1.48
C ILE A 205 0.61 5.30 -0.06
N ASP A 206 1.50 5.69 0.85
CA ASP A 206 1.17 6.09 2.23
C ASP A 206 1.45 7.59 2.53
N SER A 207 1.55 8.43 1.49
CA SER A 207 1.85 9.86 1.66
C SER A 207 0.73 10.83 1.27
N ASN A 208 0.54 11.11 -0.03
CA ASN A 208 -0.44 12.08 -0.50
C ASN A 208 -0.82 11.84 -1.97
N ALA A 209 -1.98 12.35 -2.38
CA ALA A 209 -2.55 12.15 -3.72
C ALA A 209 -1.65 12.60 -4.89
N LYS A 210 -0.71 13.54 -4.66
CA LYS A 210 0.26 13.92 -5.69
C LYS A 210 1.32 12.84 -5.88
N GLN A 211 1.83 12.27 -4.79
CA GLN A 211 2.83 11.19 -4.83
C GLN A 211 2.26 9.85 -5.31
N THR A 212 0.94 9.71 -5.37
CA THR A 212 0.27 8.56 -5.98
C THR A 212 0.01 8.72 -7.48
N GLU A 213 0.37 9.85 -8.10
CA GLU A 213 -0.05 10.21 -9.46
C GLU A 213 -1.56 10.12 -9.68
N SER A 214 -2.35 10.45 -8.65
CA SER A 214 -3.82 10.37 -8.70
C SER A 214 -4.35 8.96 -8.97
N LEU A 215 -3.64 7.91 -8.53
CA LEU A 215 -4.22 6.58 -8.43
C LEU A 215 -5.56 6.65 -7.65
N PRO A 216 -6.61 5.93 -8.08
CA PRO A 216 -7.91 5.88 -7.43
C PRO A 216 -7.87 4.99 -6.18
N ILE A 217 -6.97 5.27 -5.24
CA ILE A 217 -6.78 4.50 -4.00
C ILE A 217 -7.12 5.33 -2.77
N THR A 218 -7.51 4.65 -1.70
CA THR A 218 -7.40 5.23 -0.35
C THR A 218 -5.96 5.07 0.11
N LEU A 219 -5.34 6.15 0.59
CA LEU A 219 -3.94 6.09 1.04
C LEU A 219 -3.78 5.08 2.18
N ALA A 220 -2.73 4.27 2.11
CA ALA A 220 -2.32 3.44 3.22
C ALA A 220 -1.89 4.32 4.40
N VAL A 221 -2.06 3.82 5.62
CA VAL A 221 -1.73 4.54 6.85
C VAL A 221 -0.69 3.76 7.64
N SER A 222 0.56 4.20 7.53
CA SER A 222 1.67 3.68 8.35
C SER A 222 1.61 4.22 9.78
N ASP A 223 1.79 3.34 10.77
CA ASP A 223 1.77 3.72 12.18
C ASP A 223 2.83 3.00 13.02
N THR A 224 3.85 3.72 13.43
CA THR A 224 4.93 3.13 14.22
C THR A 224 4.54 2.91 15.70
N PHE A 225 3.61 3.71 16.27
CA PHE A 225 3.33 3.70 17.72
C PHE A 225 1.83 3.67 18.04
N PRO A 226 1.11 2.63 17.61
CA PRO A 226 -0.34 2.53 17.81
C PRO A 226 -0.73 2.47 19.30
N LEU A 227 0.18 2.01 20.16
CA LEU A 227 0.04 1.97 21.63
C LEU A 227 0.28 3.31 22.34
N GLY A 228 0.69 4.36 21.61
CA GLY A 228 1.09 5.64 22.19
C GLY A 228 2.38 5.56 23.01
N ASP A 229 3.24 4.61 22.70
CA ASP A 229 4.46 4.24 23.42
C ASP A 229 5.74 4.86 22.82
N SER A 230 5.61 5.91 22.02
CA SER A 230 6.74 6.63 21.41
C SER A 230 7.78 7.14 22.41
N GLY A 231 7.38 7.30 23.69
CA GLY A 231 8.24 7.60 24.83
C GLY A 231 9.12 6.43 25.32
N GLY A 232 8.95 5.22 24.76
CA GLY A 232 9.67 4.01 25.14
C GLY A 232 9.09 3.31 26.35
N ALA A 233 7.75 3.16 26.39
CA ALA A 233 7.08 2.34 27.39
C ALA A 233 7.33 0.86 27.08
N LEU A 234 7.67 0.08 28.12
CA LEU A 234 7.85 -1.36 28.06
C LEU A 234 6.88 -1.96 29.08
N SER A 235 5.92 -2.79 28.63
CA SER A 235 4.95 -3.41 29.51
C SER A 235 4.52 -4.77 29.00
N LYS A 236 4.30 -5.69 29.94
CA LYS A 236 3.74 -7.02 29.70
C LYS A 236 2.21 -7.06 29.86
N THR A 237 1.58 -5.91 30.09
CA THR A 237 0.14 -5.80 30.36
C THR A 237 -0.45 -4.55 29.72
N CYS A 238 -1.70 -4.62 29.30
CA CYS A 238 -2.36 -3.50 28.59
C CYS A 238 -2.58 -2.25 29.43
N ALA A 239 -2.53 -2.37 30.76
CA ALA A 239 -2.61 -1.24 31.68
C ALA A 239 -1.33 -0.38 31.67
N GLY A 240 -0.21 -0.90 31.17
CA GLY A 240 1.05 -0.16 31.08
C GLY A 240 1.19 0.70 29.82
N PHE A 241 0.33 0.51 28.82
CA PHE A 241 0.28 1.35 27.62
C PHE A 241 -0.66 2.55 27.80
N SER A 242 -0.57 3.52 26.89
CA SER A 242 -1.40 4.71 26.96
C SER A 242 -2.89 4.35 26.98
N SER A 243 -3.67 5.05 27.80
CA SER A 243 -5.14 4.98 27.73
C SER A 243 -5.70 5.64 26.47
N SER A 244 -4.89 6.45 25.80
CA SER A 244 -5.20 7.08 24.51
C SER A 244 -4.64 6.29 23.32
N ARG A 245 -4.23 5.03 23.51
CA ARG A 245 -3.83 4.15 22.40
C ARG A 245 -4.97 4.00 21.40
N LYS A 246 -4.63 3.71 20.15
CA LYS A 246 -5.58 3.59 19.04
C LYS A 246 -6.66 2.55 19.33
N LYS A 247 -7.82 2.80 18.72
CA LYS A 247 -9.03 2.00 18.84
C LYS A 247 -9.43 1.45 17.48
N ALA A 248 -10.22 0.38 17.50
CA ALA A 248 -10.85 -0.17 16.31
C ALA A 248 -11.55 0.91 15.46
N THR A 249 -12.24 1.85 16.12
CA THR A 249 -12.94 2.97 15.45
C THR A 249 -12.02 3.93 14.72
N ASP A 250 -10.74 4.00 15.09
CA ASP A 250 -9.78 4.91 14.47
C ASP A 250 -9.31 4.39 13.11
N ILE A 251 -9.44 3.08 12.84
CA ILE A 251 -8.98 2.42 11.61
C ILE A 251 -10.13 1.91 10.72
N ALA A 252 -11.37 1.96 11.20
CA ALA A 252 -12.53 1.36 10.54
C ALA A 252 -12.83 1.87 9.11
N SER A 253 -12.35 3.07 8.74
CA SER A 253 -12.52 3.64 7.40
C SER A 253 -11.27 3.49 6.52
N MET A 254 -10.20 2.89 7.04
CA MET A 254 -8.95 2.69 6.28
C MET A 254 -9.08 1.48 5.36
N LYS A 255 -8.32 1.49 4.27
CA LYS A 255 -8.18 0.34 3.35
C LYS A 255 -6.85 -0.38 3.46
N GLY A 256 -5.82 0.30 3.96
CA GLY A 256 -4.56 -0.30 4.38
C GLY A 256 -4.03 0.41 5.62
N TYR A 257 -3.80 -0.32 6.71
CA TYR A 257 -3.25 0.15 7.97
C TYR A 257 -2.02 -0.68 8.31
N LEU A 258 -0.86 -0.02 8.43
CA LEU A 258 0.45 -0.67 8.52
C LEU A 258 1.10 -0.40 9.89
N PRO A 259 0.60 -1.00 10.99
CA PRO A 259 1.14 -0.77 12.31
C PRO A 259 2.40 -1.62 12.58
N HIS A 260 3.36 -1.06 13.31
CA HIS A 260 4.43 -1.86 13.92
C HIS A 260 3.89 -2.48 15.21
N ILE A 261 3.78 -3.81 15.24
CA ILE A 261 3.27 -4.58 16.37
C ILE A 261 4.12 -5.84 16.52
N ALA A 262 4.45 -6.20 17.76
CA ALA A 262 5.28 -7.37 18.08
C ALA A 262 6.67 -7.29 17.45
N GLU A 263 7.24 -6.08 17.46
CA GLU A 263 8.59 -5.82 16.95
C GLU A 263 9.64 -6.07 18.05
N GLY A 264 9.99 -7.35 18.18
CA GLY A 264 10.90 -7.88 19.21
C GLY A 264 10.68 -9.37 19.42
N ILE A 265 11.26 -9.94 20.46
CA ILE A 265 11.21 -11.39 20.75
C ILE A 265 10.78 -11.70 22.19
N ASP A 266 10.46 -10.70 22.99
CA ASP A 266 10.17 -10.83 24.41
C ASP A 266 8.68 -10.65 24.74
N GLU A 267 8.33 -10.88 26.00
CA GLU A 267 6.95 -10.75 26.49
C GLU A 267 6.41 -9.32 26.37
N GLU A 268 7.27 -8.29 26.43
CA GLU A 268 6.85 -6.91 26.19
C GLU A 268 6.48 -6.65 24.73
N ALA A 269 7.23 -7.22 23.77
CA ALA A 269 6.89 -7.16 22.35
C ALA A 269 5.62 -7.97 22.07
N HIS A 270 5.48 -9.16 22.66
CA HIS A 270 4.24 -9.96 22.56
C HIS A 270 3.03 -9.23 23.13
N ALA A 271 3.21 -8.50 24.22
CA ALA A 271 2.16 -7.65 24.80
C ALA A 271 1.69 -6.54 23.84
N GLU A 272 2.50 -6.11 22.87
CA GLU A 272 2.05 -5.18 21.83
C GLU A 272 0.94 -5.80 20.99
N PHE A 273 1.03 -7.10 20.67
CA PHE A 273 0.00 -7.81 19.91
C PHE A 273 -1.25 -8.05 20.75
N THR A 274 -1.09 -8.71 21.90
CA THR A 274 -2.24 -9.11 22.75
C THR A 274 -3.07 -7.91 23.25
N CYS A 275 -2.46 -6.73 23.41
CA CYS A 275 -3.17 -5.52 23.82
C CYS A 275 -3.88 -4.77 22.69
N GLN A 276 -3.75 -5.26 21.45
CA GLN A 276 -4.33 -4.70 20.24
C GLN A 276 -5.08 -5.75 19.42
N SER A 277 -5.40 -6.92 19.99
CA SER A 277 -6.07 -8.02 19.29
C SER A 277 -7.49 -8.31 19.80
N ASP A 278 -8.03 -7.47 20.70
CA ASP A 278 -9.39 -7.64 21.25
C ASP A 278 -10.00 -6.32 21.75
N GLY A 279 -11.33 -6.31 21.83
CA GLY A 279 -12.15 -5.26 22.42
C GLY A 279 -12.08 -3.94 21.66
N VAL A 280 -12.20 -2.83 22.38
CA VAL A 280 -12.20 -1.48 21.77
C VAL A 280 -10.85 -1.09 21.16
N ASN A 281 -9.79 -1.82 21.50
CA ASN A 281 -8.43 -1.61 21.00
C ASN A 281 -8.02 -2.66 19.96
N ASP A 282 -8.94 -3.48 19.49
CA ASP A 282 -8.63 -4.44 18.43
C ASP A 282 -8.25 -3.71 17.15
N LEU A 283 -6.98 -3.78 16.80
CA LEU A 283 -6.41 -3.28 15.56
C LEU A 283 -6.06 -4.42 14.60
N ILE A 284 -6.14 -5.69 14.99
CA ILE A 284 -5.91 -6.83 14.10
C ILE A 284 -7.23 -7.11 13.40
N GLN A 285 -7.42 -6.50 12.22
CA GLN A 285 -8.64 -6.53 11.43
C GLN A 285 -8.30 -6.65 9.95
N ARG A 286 -9.31 -6.80 9.08
CA ARG A 286 -9.13 -6.99 7.64
C ARG A 286 -8.22 -5.95 6.98
N GLN A 287 -8.38 -4.66 7.30
CA GLN A 287 -7.55 -3.60 6.72
C GLN A 287 -6.11 -3.53 7.28
N THR A 288 -5.73 -4.42 8.19
CA THR A 288 -4.46 -4.34 8.93
C THR A 288 -3.41 -5.28 8.35
N ALA A 289 -2.25 -4.71 8.04
CA ALA A 289 -1.04 -5.46 7.71
C ALA A 289 0.06 -5.16 8.73
N VAL A 290 0.34 -6.11 9.62
CA VAL A 290 1.26 -5.91 10.74
C VAL A 290 2.71 -5.96 10.26
N VAL A 291 3.44 -4.89 10.53
CA VAL A 291 4.88 -4.82 10.25
C VAL A 291 5.66 -5.59 11.32
N HIS A 292 6.61 -6.41 10.87
CA HIS A 292 7.49 -7.29 11.64
C HIS A 292 6.84 -8.57 12.18
N GLY A 293 5.83 -8.48 13.06
CA GLY A 293 5.09 -9.65 13.57
C GLY A 293 5.96 -10.77 14.17
N VAL A 294 6.95 -10.43 14.99
CA VAL A 294 7.98 -11.39 15.43
C VAL A 294 7.57 -12.13 16.71
N ALA A 295 7.11 -11.40 17.73
CA ALA A 295 6.73 -11.96 19.02
C ALA A 295 5.25 -12.41 19.04
N VAL A 296 4.96 -13.57 18.45
CA VAL A 296 3.61 -14.16 18.33
C VAL A 296 3.59 -15.65 18.71
N THR A 297 2.41 -16.15 19.11
CA THR A 297 2.08 -17.57 19.33
C THR A 297 1.17 -18.12 18.21
N PRO A 298 0.90 -19.44 18.15
CA PRO A 298 -0.08 -20.01 17.22
C PRO A 298 -1.48 -19.37 17.30
N GLU A 299 -1.98 -19.07 18.49
CA GLU A 299 -3.28 -18.39 18.66
C GLU A 299 -3.28 -16.96 18.12
N ASP A 300 -2.16 -16.25 18.25
CA ASP A 300 -2.01 -14.91 17.68
C ASP A 300 -2.06 -14.98 16.15
N VAL A 301 -1.31 -15.91 15.54
CA VAL A 301 -1.29 -16.10 14.08
C VAL A 301 -2.66 -16.59 13.59
N LYS A 302 -3.38 -17.38 14.36
CA LYS A 302 -4.78 -17.72 14.07
C LYS A 302 -5.66 -16.46 14.00
N LYS A 303 -5.46 -15.47 14.87
CA LYS A 303 -6.18 -14.18 14.80
C LYS A 303 -5.90 -13.42 13.52
N TYR A 304 -4.67 -13.48 12.97
CA TYR A 304 -4.42 -12.91 11.63
C TYR A 304 -5.31 -13.57 10.59
N ARG A 305 -5.37 -14.91 10.59
CA ARG A 305 -6.16 -15.66 9.62
C ARG A 305 -7.66 -15.41 9.77
N ASP A 306 -8.18 -15.46 11.00
CA ASP A 306 -9.60 -15.29 11.29
C ASP A 306 -10.10 -13.89 10.89
N ASP A 307 -9.25 -12.87 11.02
CA ASP A 307 -9.60 -11.47 10.76
C ASP A 307 -9.06 -10.94 9.43
N LEU A 308 -8.48 -11.80 8.58
CA LEU A 308 -7.91 -11.47 7.28
C LEU A 308 -6.79 -10.41 7.33
N SER A 309 -6.05 -10.36 8.45
CA SER A 309 -4.87 -9.50 8.57
C SER A 309 -3.66 -10.12 7.88
N ILE A 310 -2.75 -9.26 7.43
CA ILE A 310 -1.56 -9.66 6.65
C ILE A 310 -0.30 -9.44 7.49
N LEU A 311 0.73 -10.28 7.29
CA LEU A 311 2.07 -10.03 7.81
C LEU A 311 2.88 -9.22 6.79
N ILE A 312 3.49 -8.11 7.20
CA ILE A 312 4.58 -7.47 6.45
C ILE A 312 5.90 -7.87 7.10
N TRP A 313 6.59 -8.79 6.43
CA TRP A 313 7.85 -9.37 6.87
C TRP A 313 9.03 -8.54 6.36
N SER A 314 9.87 -8.10 7.29
CA SER A 314 11.15 -7.41 7.00
C SER A 314 12.32 -8.27 7.47
N PRO A 315 12.61 -9.39 6.79
CA PRO A 315 13.56 -10.39 7.27
C PRO A 315 14.92 -9.82 7.64
N ARG A 316 15.50 -8.98 6.79
CA ARG A 316 16.86 -8.49 7.02
C ARG A 316 16.91 -7.57 8.24
N SER A 317 15.94 -6.68 8.38
CA SER A 317 15.86 -5.80 9.55
C SER A 317 15.66 -6.58 10.83
N ASN A 318 14.73 -7.55 10.81
CA ASN A 318 14.47 -8.42 11.95
C ASN A 318 15.75 -9.16 12.39
N VAL A 319 16.42 -9.84 11.46
CA VAL A 319 17.65 -10.60 11.74
C VAL A 319 18.78 -9.69 12.21
N SER A 320 18.95 -8.52 11.58
CA SER A 320 20.00 -7.58 11.96
C SER A 320 19.80 -7.00 13.36
N LEU A 321 18.55 -6.74 13.77
CA LEU A 321 18.23 -6.13 15.06
C LEU A 321 18.10 -7.18 16.17
N TYR A 322 17.38 -8.26 15.91
CA TYR A 322 16.96 -9.23 16.91
C TYR A 322 17.71 -10.56 16.79
N GLY A 323 18.45 -10.79 15.69
CA GLY A 323 19.06 -12.10 15.42
C GLY A 323 18.01 -13.17 15.13
N ASN A 324 16.74 -12.78 15.03
CA ASN A 324 15.57 -13.63 14.89
C ASN A 324 14.60 -12.92 13.94
N THR A 325 13.56 -13.60 13.49
CA THR A 325 12.56 -13.02 12.60
C THR A 325 11.19 -13.63 12.85
N ALA A 326 10.18 -13.16 12.11
CA ALA A 326 8.83 -13.70 12.21
C ALA A 326 8.86 -15.23 12.03
N PRO A 327 8.06 -16.01 12.78
CA PRO A 327 7.99 -17.46 12.62
C PRO A 327 7.27 -17.82 11.32
N ILE A 328 7.95 -17.67 10.18
CA ILE A 328 7.35 -17.80 8.83
C ILE A 328 6.71 -19.18 8.61
N GLY A 329 7.30 -20.23 9.18
CA GLY A 329 6.72 -21.57 9.14
C GLY A 329 5.32 -21.64 9.76
N LEU A 330 5.07 -20.89 10.84
CA LEU A 330 3.77 -20.81 11.50
C LEU A 330 2.77 -19.99 10.67
N TYR A 331 3.17 -18.81 10.19
CA TYR A 331 2.34 -17.95 9.33
C TYR A 331 1.89 -18.67 8.05
N ALA A 332 2.82 -19.34 7.37
CA ALA A 332 2.54 -20.06 6.14
C ALA A 332 1.58 -21.24 6.35
N ARG A 333 1.76 -22.01 7.43
CA ARG A 333 0.91 -23.16 7.75
C ARG A 333 -0.47 -22.77 8.29
N LEU A 334 -0.60 -21.58 8.89
CA LEU A 334 -1.90 -21.02 9.27
C LEU A 334 -2.51 -20.15 8.17
N GLY A 335 -1.99 -20.20 6.93
CA GLY A 335 -2.64 -19.62 5.76
C GLY A 335 -2.76 -18.09 5.82
N VAL A 336 -1.84 -17.42 6.52
CA VAL A 336 -1.78 -15.97 6.59
C VAL A 336 -0.99 -15.43 5.39
N PRO A 337 -1.54 -14.51 4.59
CA PRO A 337 -0.78 -13.89 3.52
C PRO A 337 0.42 -13.11 4.06
N ILE A 338 1.55 -13.19 3.34
CA ILE A 338 2.80 -12.52 3.70
C ILE A 338 3.17 -11.54 2.59
N ALA A 339 3.44 -10.30 2.96
CA ALA A 339 4.07 -9.27 2.15
C ALA A 339 5.50 -8.99 2.64
N LEU A 340 6.37 -8.46 1.79
CA LEU A 340 7.74 -8.06 2.15
C LEU A 340 7.90 -6.54 2.22
N GLY A 341 8.73 -6.08 3.15
CA GLY A 341 9.17 -4.69 3.24
C GLY A 341 10.64 -4.56 3.60
N THR A 342 11.33 -3.58 3.01
CA THR A 342 12.76 -3.34 3.28
C THR A 342 13.04 -2.65 4.60
N ASP A 343 12.02 -2.07 5.25
CA ASP A 343 12.11 -1.31 6.50
C ASP A 343 12.99 -0.06 6.39
N TRP A 344 14.24 -0.04 6.83
CA TRP A 344 15.03 1.19 6.77
C TRP A 344 16.50 0.88 6.59
N LEU A 345 17.20 1.75 5.86
CA LEU A 345 18.56 1.48 5.37
C LEU A 345 19.59 1.11 6.46
N LEU A 346 19.34 1.46 7.73
CA LEU A 346 20.21 1.15 8.86
C LEU A 346 20.31 -0.35 9.16
N SER A 347 19.20 -1.09 9.10
CA SER A 347 19.13 -2.55 9.38
C SER A 347 18.47 -3.37 8.28
N GLY A 348 17.81 -2.73 7.33
CA GLY A 348 17.10 -3.34 6.21
C GLY A 348 17.93 -3.44 4.93
N SER A 349 17.26 -3.81 3.84
CA SER A 349 17.92 -3.99 2.55
C SER A 349 18.11 -2.70 1.76
N LEU A 350 19.11 -2.71 0.88
CA LEU A 350 19.35 -1.64 -0.10
C LEU A 350 18.14 -1.42 -1.03
N ASN A 351 17.48 -2.51 -1.42
CA ASN A 351 16.33 -2.54 -2.32
C ASN A 351 15.60 -3.90 -2.24
N MET A 352 14.49 -4.04 -2.99
CA MET A 352 13.65 -5.24 -2.93
C MET A 352 14.31 -6.51 -3.46
N ALA A 353 15.23 -6.42 -4.44
CA ALA A 353 15.99 -7.58 -4.90
C ALA A 353 16.85 -8.17 -3.76
N ARG A 354 17.44 -7.32 -2.91
CA ARG A 354 18.24 -7.76 -1.75
C ARG A 354 17.39 -8.27 -0.59
N GLU A 355 16.16 -7.76 -0.45
CA GLU A 355 15.19 -8.25 0.54
C GLU A 355 14.62 -9.63 0.13
N LEU A 356 14.23 -9.79 -1.14
CA LEU A 356 13.81 -11.08 -1.72
C LEU A 356 14.90 -12.14 -1.59
N LYS A 357 16.14 -11.78 -1.93
CA LYS A 357 17.28 -12.68 -1.73
C LYS A 357 17.40 -13.11 -0.26
N CYS A 358 17.22 -12.18 0.67
CA CYS A 358 17.28 -12.51 2.11
C CYS A 358 16.14 -13.45 2.51
N ALA A 359 14.91 -13.14 2.10
CA ALA A 359 13.74 -13.97 2.34
C ALA A 359 13.91 -15.40 1.77
N ASP A 360 14.43 -15.52 0.55
CA ASP A 360 14.67 -16.80 -0.12
C ASP A 360 15.83 -17.60 0.50
N ASP A 361 16.93 -16.92 0.87
CA ASP A 361 18.05 -17.56 1.58
C ASP A 361 17.60 -18.08 2.95
N LEU A 362 16.79 -17.32 3.70
CA LEU A 362 16.18 -17.79 4.95
C LEU A 362 15.24 -18.97 4.71
N ASN A 363 14.34 -18.85 3.72
CA ASN A 363 13.38 -19.91 3.40
C ASN A 363 14.08 -21.24 3.08
N LYS A 364 15.10 -21.21 2.21
CA LYS A 364 15.83 -22.42 1.78
C LYS A 364 16.69 -23.05 2.86
N ASN A 365 17.36 -22.22 3.68
CA ASN A 365 18.39 -22.72 4.60
C ASN A 365 17.90 -22.88 6.04
N TYR A 366 16.86 -22.12 6.43
CA TYR A 366 16.41 -22.05 7.81
C TYR A 366 14.95 -22.49 8.00
N PHE A 367 14.10 -22.44 6.97
CA PHE A 367 12.65 -22.74 7.10
C PHE A 367 12.18 -23.95 6.29
N ASP A 368 13.09 -24.88 5.97
CA ASP A 368 12.81 -26.10 5.18
C ASP A 368 12.09 -25.85 3.84
N GLY A 369 12.28 -24.68 3.24
CA GLY A 369 11.62 -24.30 1.99
C GLY A 369 10.09 -24.19 2.09
N VAL A 370 9.57 -23.81 3.26
CA VAL A 370 8.11 -23.73 3.51
C VAL A 370 7.36 -22.80 2.54
N LEU A 371 7.99 -21.71 2.08
CA LEU A 371 7.41 -20.82 1.08
C LEU A 371 7.77 -21.29 -0.34
N THR A 372 6.77 -21.36 -1.21
CA THR A 372 6.97 -21.57 -2.64
C THR A 372 7.48 -20.30 -3.33
N ASP A 373 8.06 -20.47 -4.53
CA ASP A 373 8.47 -19.33 -5.36
C ASP A 373 7.30 -18.41 -5.69
N ARG A 374 6.10 -18.95 -5.90
CA ARG A 374 4.88 -18.16 -6.12
C ARG A 374 4.56 -17.29 -4.92
N GLN A 375 4.61 -17.84 -3.70
CA GLN A 375 4.34 -17.10 -2.46
C GLN A 375 5.39 -16.00 -2.21
N LEU A 376 6.67 -16.28 -2.46
CA LEU A 376 7.72 -15.26 -2.38
C LEU A 376 7.49 -14.14 -3.41
N TRP A 377 7.06 -14.46 -4.64
CA TRP A 377 6.72 -13.46 -5.64
C TRP A 377 5.44 -12.67 -5.29
N GLN A 378 4.40 -13.33 -4.78
CA GLN A 378 3.17 -12.68 -4.31
C GLN A 378 3.46 -11.71 -3.17
N SER A 379 4.44 -12.03 -2.30
CA SER A 379 4.84 -11.15 -1.19
C SER A 379 5.34 -9.77 -1.62
N VAL A 380 5.72 -9.60 -2.88
CA VAL A 380 6.16 -8.31 -3.45
C VAL A 380 5.25 -7.82 -4.57
N THR A 381 4.09 -8.46 -4.77
CA THR A 381 3.09 -8.11 -5.78
C THR A 381 1.69 -8.14 -5.18
N ALA A 382 0.91 -9.20 -5.38
CA ALA A 382 -0.49 -9.26 -4.96
C ALA A 382 -0.67 -9.09 -3.43
N ASN A 383 0.06 -9.85 -2.61
CA ASN A 383 -0.06 -9.74 -1.15
C ASN A 383 0.38 -8.37 -0.64
N ALA A 384 1.39 -7.77 -1.27
CA ALA A 384 1.80 -6.41 -0.96
C ALA A 384 0.73 -5.38 -1.34
N ALA A 385 0.00 -5.58 -2.44
CA ALA A 385 -1.13 -4.73 -2.82
C ALA A 385 -2.30 -4.85 -1.82
N TYR A 386 -2.65 -6.07 -1.39
CA TYR A 386 -3.65 -6.27 -0.33
C TYR A 386 -3.20 -5.63 1.00
N ALA A 387 -1.93 -5.84 1.40
CA ALA A 387 -1.37 -5.26 2.62
C ALA A 387 -1.54 -3.72 2.66
N THR A 388 -1.36 -3.07 1.51
CA THR A 388 -1.43 -1.61 1.39
C THR A 388 -2.80 -1.08 0.99
N GLY A 389 -3.81 -1.94 0.83
CA GLY A 389 -5.15 -1.54 0.40
C GLY A 389 -5.21 -0.98 -1.02
N THR A 390 -4.32 -1.46 -1.89
CA THR A 390 -4.20 -1.05 -3.31
C THR A 390 -4.49 -2.20 -4.28
N HIS A 391 -4.91 -3.36 -3.77
CA HIS A 391 -5.51 -4.42 -4.58
C HIS A 391 -6.71 -3.84 -5.35
N GLY A 392 -7.00 -4.37 -6.53
CA GLY A 392 -8.01 -3.79 -7.44
C GLY A 392 -7.50 -2.61 -8.29
N VAL A 393 -6.28 -2.09 -8.03
CA VAL A 393 -5.65 -1.03 -8.83
C VAL A 393 -4.26 -1.42 -9.35
N ILE A 394 -3.41 -2.04 -8.51
CA ILE A 394 -2.06 -2.51 -8.85
C ILE A 394 -1.78 -3.88 -8.22
N GLY A 395 -0.62 -4.49 -8.55
CA GLY A 395 -0.15 -5.74 -7.93
C GLY A 395 -0.37 -6.99 -8.76
N GLU A 396 -1.12 -6.91 -9.87
CA GLU A 396 -1.41 -8.04 -10.76
C GLU A 396 -1.37 -7.64 -12.25
N LEU A 397 -1.09 -8.62 -13.12
CA LEU A 397 -1.25 -8.48 -14.57
C LEU A 397 -2.67 -8.88 -14.95
N LYS A 398 -3.62 -7.96 -14.74
CA LYS A 398 -5.05 -8.18 -14.96
C LYS A 398 -5.66 -6.99 -15.71
N ALA A 399 -6.53 -7.26 -16.68
CA ALA A 399 -7.19 -6.21 -17.44
C ALA A 399 -7.96 -5.25 -16.52
N GLY A 400 -7.90 -3.95 -16.82
CA GLY A 400 -8.49 -2.88 -16.00
C GLY A 400 -7.56 -2.32 -14.92
N LEU A 401 -6.49 -3.03 -14.55
CA LEU A 401 -5.51 -2.53 -13.59
C LEU A 401 -4.50 -1.57 -14.22
N VAL A 402 -3.86 -0.75 -13.39
CA VAL A 402 -2.79 0.16 -13.84
C VAL A 402 -1.57 -0.66 -14.26
N ALA A 403 -0.99 -0.31 -15.41
CA ALA A 403 0.17 -0.97 -15.99
C ALA A 403 1.48 -0.59 -15.28
N ASP A 404 1.55 -0.92 -14.00
CA ASP A 404 2.80 -1.05 -13.25
C ASP A 404 3.40 -2.42 -13.57
N VAL A 405 4.50 -2.43 -14.32
CA VAL A 405 5.04 -3.63 -14.96
C VAL A 405 6.56 -3.62 -14.84
N VAL A 406 7.15 -4.78 -14.60
CA VAL A 406 8.60 -4.98 -14.69
C VAL A 406 8.91 -6.20 -15.54
N ILE A 407 9.96 -6.10 -16.35
CA ILE A 407 10.50 -7.18 -17.17
C ILE A 407 11.86 -7.58 -16.62
N PHE A 408 12.05 -8.87 -16.39
CA PHE A 408 13.30 -9.46 -15.90
C PHE A 408 13.92 -10.41 -16.93
N ASP A 409 15.24 -10.43 -16.98
CA ASP A 409 16.03 -11.40 -17.73
C ASP A 409 15.81 -12.82 -17.18
N ALA A 410 15.31 -13.71 -18.02
CA ALA A 410 15.12 -15.13 -17.73
C ALA A 410 15.92 -16.01 -18.71
N SER A 411 16.98 -15.49 -19.32
CA SER A 411 17.86 -16.24 -20.25
C SER A 411 18.79 -17.24 -19.56
N HIS A 412 18.83 -17.21 -18.23
CA HIS A 412 19.60 -18.14 -17.39
C HIS A 412 18.75 -19.33 -16.93
N ASP A 413 19.26 -20.11 -15.97
CA ASP A 413 18.56 -21.32 -15.46
C ASP A 413 17.27 -20.97 -14.69
N ALA A 414 17.19 -19.78 -14.08
CA ALA A 414 16.00 -19.29 -13.40
C ALA A 414 14.87 -18.94 -14.40
N LYS A 415 13.65 -19.44 -14.14
CA LYS A 415 12.45 -19.24 -14.96
C LYS A 415 11.28 -18.78 -14.10
N GLU A 416 10.26 -18.21 -14.73
CA GLU A 416 9.00 -17.83 -14.07
C GLU A 416 9.25 -16.98 -12.81
N TYR A 417 8.62 -17.32 -11.68
CA TYR A 417 8.80 -16.64 -10.38
C TYR A 417 10.26 -16.59 -9.92
N ARG A 418 11.03 -17.65 -10.17
CA ARG A 418 12.43 -17.77 -9.76
C ARG A 418 13.31 -16.71 -10.44
N ALA A 419 12.99 -16.33 -11.67
CA ALA A 419 13.69 -15.26 -12.38
C ALA A 419 13.54 -13.91 -11.66
N VAL A 420 12.40 -13.64 -11.01
CA VAL A 420 12.18 -12.43 -10.20
C VAL A 420 12.92 -12.52 -8.87
N ILE A 421 12.85 -13.67 -8.19
CA ILE A 421 13.45 -13.87 -6.85
C ILE A 421 14.98 -13.78 -6.90
N GLU A 422 15.61 -14.29 -7.95
CA GLU A 422 17.07 -14.29 -8.12
C GLU A 422 17.59 -13.06 -8.89
N ALA A 423 16.72 -12.17 -9.36
CA ALA A 423 17.12 -11.01 -10.17
C ALA A 423 18.06 -10.07 -9.41
N GLY A 424 19.18 -9.71 -10.05
CA GLY A 424 19.93 -8.51 -9.71
C GLY A 424 19.36 -7.27 -10.38
N VAL A 425 19.87 -6.08 -10.03
CA VAL A 425 19.51 -4.83 -10.72
C VAL A 425 19.90 -4.84 -12.20
N GLU A 426 20.91 -5.65 -12.56
CA GLU A 426 21.36 -5.86 -13.93
C GLU A 426 20.40 -6.71 -14.78
N ASP A 427 19.54 -7.49 -14.12
CA ASP A 427 18.57 -8.38 -14.74
C ASP A 427 17.22 -7.68 -14.96
N THR A 428 17.00 -6.51 -14.35
CA THR A 428 15.85 -5.63 -14.66
C THR A 428 15.99 -5.02 -16.06
N ILE A 429 15.15 -5.45 -17.01
CA ILE A 429 15.18 -5.03 -18.43
C ILE A 429 14.38 -3.74 -18.63
N LEU A 430 13.20 -3.64 -18.03
CA LEU A 430 12.30 -2.50 -18.17
C LEU A 430 11.41 -2.36 -16.94
N VAL A 431 11.22 -1.14 -16.46
CA VAL A 431 10.27 -0.79 -15.39
C VAL A 431 9.31 0.27 -15.91
N LEU A 432 8.03 -0.06 -15.88
CA LEU A 432 6.93 0.82 -16.25
C LEU A 432 6.06 1.11 -15.03
N ARG A 433 5.66 2.37 -14.87
CA ARG A 433 4.68 2.80 -13.87
C ARG A 433 3.53 3.49 -14.60
N GLY A 434 2.34 2.89 -14.56
CA GLY A 434 1.22 3.28 -15.42
C GLY A 434 1.61 3.41 -16.90
N GLY A 435 2.38 2.45 -17.42
CA GLY A 435 2.85 2.44 -18.82
C GLY A 435 3.95 3.47 -19.17
N LYS A 436 4.39 4.30 -18.22
CA LYS A 436 5.52 5.24 -18.39
C LYS A 436 6.83 4.59 -17.98
N THR A 437 7.87 4.77 -18.78
CA THR A 437 9.22 4.24 -18.52
C THR A 437 9.90 4.96 -17.35
N LEU A 438 10.40 4.19 -16.38
CA LEU A 438 11.23 4.71 -15.27
C LEU A 438 12.71 4.34 -15.44
N TYR A 439 12.98 3.11 -15.86
CA TYR A 439 14.31 2.51 -15.90
C TYR A 439 14.34 1.33 -16.88
N GLY A 440 15.49 1.08 -17.52
CA GLY A 440 15.67 -0.13 -18.32
C GLY A 440 16.94 -0.16 -19.16
N ASP A 441 17.03 -1.16 -20.03
CA ASP A 441 18.14 -1.33 -20.98
C ASP A 441 18.22 -0.15 -21.96
N SER A 442 19.44 0.39 -22.14
CA SER A 442 19.64 1.64 -22.90
C SER A 442 19.11 1.56 -24.34
N GLU A 443 19.31 0.44 -25.02
CA GLU A 443 18.90 0.25 -26.42
C GLU A 443 17.39 0.15 -26.54
N LEU A 444 16.74 -0.66 -25.70
CA LEU A 444 15.28 -0.77 -25.66
C LEU A 444 14.62 0.58 -25.39
N LEU A 445 15.10 1.34 -24.40
CA LEU A 445 14.57 2.67 -24.08
C LEU A 445 14.72 3.64 -25.26
N SER A 446 15.87 3.61 -25.94
CA SER A 446 16.09 4.38 -27.18
C SER A 446 15.12 3.96 -28.30
N GLU A 447 14.86 2.67 -28.49
CA GLU A 447 13.92 2.19 -29.50
C GLU A 447 12.47 2.60 -29.22
N ILE A 448 12.05 2.57 -27.96
CA ILE A 448 10.72 3.03 -27.49
C ILE A 448 10.57 4.55 -27.65
N GLY A 449 11.67 5.30 -27.68
CA GLY A 449 11.69 6.75 -27.87
C GLY A 449 11.95 7.55 -26.59
N ASP A 450 12.48 6.91 -25.55
CA ASP A 450 12.88 7.51 -24.26
C ASP A 450 14.39 7.82 -24.23
N ASP A 451 14.92 8.35 -25.34
CA ASP A 451 16.33 8.75 -25.50
C ASP A 451 16.77 9.85 -24.52
N ASP A 452 15.80 10.59 -23.99
CA ASP A 452 15.98 11.67 -23.02
C ASP A 452 16.22 11.16 -21.59
N CYS A 453 16.02 9.87 -21.32
CA CYS A 453 16.39 9.26 -20.05
C CYS A 453 17.93 9.12 -19.91
N GLU A 454 18.43 9.38 -18.72
CA GLU A 454 19.85 9.57 -18.44
C GLU A 454 20.59 8.23 -18.42
N ALA A 455 21.72 8.15 -19.13
CA ALA A 455 22.50 6.92 -19.25
C ALA A 455 23.23 6.56 -17.95
N LEU A 456 23.21 5.27 -17.60
CA LEU A 456 23.85 4.70 -16.42
C LEU A 456 24.50 3.35 -16.79
N ALA A 457 25.70 3.07 -16.29
CA ALA A 457 26.31 1.75 -16.41
C ALA A 457 26.06 0.95 -15.11
N VAL A 458 25.30 -0.14 -15.20
CA VAL A 458 24.92 -0.97 -14.04
C VAL A 458 25.49 -2.35 -14.24
N CYS A 459 26.48 -2.74 -13.43
CA CYS A 459 27.10 -4.07 -13.50
C CYS A 459 27.59 -4.45 -14.91
N ARG A 460 28.23 -3.46 -15.56
CA ARG A 460 28.70 -3.52 -16.95
C ARG A 460 27.59 -3.65 -17.99
N ILE A 461 26.32 -3.47 -17.63
CA ILE A 461 25.21 -3.38 -18.58
C ILE A 461 24.85 -1.92 -18.82
N THR A 462 24.65 -1.53 -20.06
CA THR A 462 24.19 -0.18 -20.42
C THR A 462 22.70 -0.03 -20.11
N LYS A 463 22.37 0.86 -19.18
CA LYS A 463 21.01 1.15 -18.72
C LYS A 463 20.69 2.65 -18.88
N ARG A 464 19.42 3.02 -18.73
CA ARG A 464 18.97 4.41 -18.61
C ARG A 464 17.97 4.54 -17.46
N ALA A 465 17.94 5.71 -16.83
CA ALA A 465 16.99 6.07 -15.79
C ALA A 465 16.35 7.43 -16.11
N CYS A 466 15.03 7.54 -15.98
CA CYS A 466 14.27 8.73 -16.37
C CYS A 466 14.16 9.78 -15.25
N VAL A 467 15.21 9.97 -14.44
CA VAL A 467 15.20 10.80 -13.22
C VAL A 467 14.81 12.25 -13.53
N SER A 468 15.49 12.87 -14.50
CA SER A 468 15.20 14.27 -14.84
C SER A 468 13.82 14.45 -15.45
N LYS A 469 13.37 13.49 -16.28
CA LYS A 469 12.06 13.50 -16.92
C LYS A 469 10.94 13.41 -15.88
N ASP A 470 11.04 12.50 -14.93
CA ASP A 470 10.00 12.27 -13.92
C ASP A 470 10.00 13.30 -12.80
N THR A 471 11.10 14.03 -12.62
CA THR A 471 11.19 15.11 -11.62
C THR A 471 10.99 16.50 -12.24
N ASP A 472 10.45 16.60 -13.45
CA ASP A 472 10.25 17.85 -14.19
C ASP A 472 11.52 18.71 -14.31
N GLY A 473 12.68 18.07 -14.48
CA GLY A 473 13.99 18.69 -14.61
C GLY A 473 14.59 19.20 -13.29
N LYS A 474 13.94 18.94 -12.14
CA LYS A 474 14.38 19.47 -10.84
C LYS A 474 15.53 18.69 -10.23
N LYS A 475 15.66 17.41 -10.59
CA LYS A 475 16.75 16.52 -10.21
C LYS A 475 17.36 15.90 -11.45
N THR A 476 18.59 15.41 -11.32
CA THR A 476 19.29 14.67 -12.36
C THR A 476 19.86 13.38 -11.79
N LEU A 477 20.11 12.40 -12.64
CA LEU A 477 20.84 11.17 -12.27
C LEU A 477 22.19 11.51 -11.64
N ALA A 478 22.90 12.52 -12.16
CA ALA A 478 24.18 12.96 -11.62
C ALA A 478 24.09 13.43 -10.15
N ASP A 479 22.97 14.04 -9.76
CA ASP A 479 22.70 14.41 -8.37
C ASP A 479 22.57 13.18 -7.48
N LEU A 480 21.89 12.14 -7.96
CA LEU A 480 21.68 10.89 -7.21
C LEU A 480 22.96 10.06 -7.13
N GLU A 481 23.76 10.01 -8.21
CA GLU A 481 25.07 9.35 -8.20
C GLU A 481 26.03 10.00 -7.19
N LYS A 482 25.90 11.30 -6.94
CA LYS A 482 26.67 11.99 -5.90
C LYS A 482 26.34 11.43 -4.52
N VAL A 483 25.06 11.23 -4.20
CA VAL A 483 24.64 10.53 -2.98
C VAL A 483 25.21 9.11 -2.95
N GLY A 484 25.16 8.41 -4.09
CA GLY A 484 25.77 7.11 -4.31
C GLY A 484 27.23 7.03 -3.84
N ARG A 485 28.02 8.06 -4.14
CA ARG A 485 29.44 8.15 -3.80
C ARG A 485 29.71 8.62 -2.37
N GLU A 486 28.87 9.51 -1.84
CA GLU A 486 29.10 10.18 -0.55
C GLU A 486 28.48 9.44 0.64
N LEU A 487 27.40 8.68 0.42
CA LEU A 487 26.60 8.04 1.47
C LEU A 487 26.59 6.51 1.34
N TYR A 488 25.95 5.99 0.28
CA TYR A 488 25.75 4.55 0.07
C TYR A 488 25.43 4.31 -1.42
N PRO A 489 25.97 3.26 -2.07
CA PRO A 489 25.87 3.12 -3.53
C PRO A 489 24.42 3.04 -4.02
N LEU A 490 24.20 3.42 -5.28
CA LEU A 490 22.88 3.32 -5.93
C LEU A 490 22.53 1.86 -6.27
N PHE A 491 23.53 1.00 -6.40
CA PHE A 491 23.33 -0.41 -6.69
C PHE A 491 24.56 -1.23 -6.30
N THR A 492 24.40 -2.54 -6.29
CA THR A 492 25.46 -3.54 -6.18
C THR A 492 25.05 -4.72 -7.05
N CYS A 493 26.00 -5.35 -7.72
CA CYS A 493 25.73 -6.47 -8.62
C CYS A 493 25.31 -7.70 -7.86
N LYS A 494 24.58 -8.62 -8.49
CA LYS A 494 23.99 -9.78 -7.78
C LYS A 494 25.03 -10.69 -7.14
N ASP A 495 26.23 -10.74 -7.71
CA ASP A 495 27.38 -11.51 -7.24
C ASP A 495 28.25 -10.76 -6.22
N GLU A 496 27.86 -9.53 -5.85
CA GLU A 496 28.53 -8.70 -4.87
C GLU A 496 27.66 -8.49 -3.62
N THR A 497 28.31 -8.36 -2.46
CA THR A 497 27.64 -7.96 -1.22
C THR A 497 27.94 -6.49 -0.96
N PRO A 498 26.91 -5.63 -0.81
CA PRO A 498 27.11 -4.24 -0.46
C PRO A 498 27.93 -4.09 0.83
N LYS A 499 28.76 -3.06 0.89
CA LYS A 499 29.57 -2.80 2.09
C LYS A 499 28.65 -2.54 3.30
N ASN A 500 28.90 -3.24 4.41
CA ASN A 500 28.09 -3.15 5.63
C ASN A 500 26.62 -3.52 5.41
N GLU A 501 26.30 -4.34 4.40
CA GLU A 501 24.95 -4.84 4.27
C GLU A 501 24.51 -5.51 5.58
N PRO A 502 23.34 -5.15 6.15
CA PRO A 502 22.86 -5.77 7.37
C PRO A 502 22.71 -7.28 7.20
N SER A 503 22.99 -8.06 8.26
CA SER A 503 23.03 -9.51 8.16
C SER A 503 21.65 -10.09 7.82
N CYS A 504 21.65 -11.10 6.96
CA CYS A 504 20.51 -12.00 6.77
C CYS A 504 20.70 -13.36 7.48
N GLU A 505 21.86 -13.58 8.11
CA GLU A 505 22.15 -14.81 8.86
C GLU A 505 21.73 -14.64 10.33
N PRO A 506 20.82 -15.50 10.85
CA PRO A 506 20.45 -15.53 12.26
C PRO A 506 21.66 -15.80 13.15
N VAL A 507 21.98 -14.83 14.00
CA VAL A 507 23.04 -14.92 15.00
C VAL A 507 22.59 -14.17 16.24
N ARG A 508 22.69 -14.81 17.40
CA ARG A 508 22.31 -14.22 18.69
C ARG A 508 23.18 -14.76 19.83
N GLY A 509 23.73 -13.84 20.62
CA GLY A 509 24.44 -14.14 21.87
C GLY A 509 23.49 -14.33 23.07
N PRO A 510 24.03 -14.60 24.27
CA PRO A 510 23.24 -14.70 25.49
C PRO A 510 22.43 -13.42 25.77
N THR A 511 21.17 -13.57 26.14
CA THR A 511 20.34 -12.42 26.52
C THR A 511 20.56 -12.05 27.98
N ALA A 512 20.56 -10.75 28.28
CA ALA A 512 20.67 -10.28 29.67
C ALA A 512 19.37 -10.48 30.47
N THR A 513 18.25 -10.65 29.77
CA THR A 513 16.89 -10.72 30.32
C THR A 513 16.39 -12.15 30.54
N ASP A 514 16.91 -13.12 29.80
CA ASP A 514 16.59 -14.55 29.96
C ASP A 514 17.80 -15.46 29.66
N PRO A 515 18.38 -16.13 30.68
CA PRO A 515 19.50 -17.05 30.48
C PRO A 515 19.13 -18.35 29.75
N ASN A 516 17.84 -18.64 29.56
CA ASN A 516 17.36 -19.84 28.87
C ASN A 516 16.97 -19.60 27.41
N ALA A 517 17.04 -18.36 26.92
CA ALA A 517 16.89 -18.08 25.50
C ALA A 517 18.04 -18.71 24.70
N SER A 518 17.75 -19.17 23.47
CA SER A 518 18.76 -19.81 22.62
C SER A 518 19.91 -18.87 22.30
N VAL A 519 21.10 -19.46 22.20
CA VAL A 519 22.33 -18.80 21.74
C VAL A 519 22.79 -19.53 20.50
N TYR A 520 22.91 -18.82 19.39
CA TYR A 520 23.18 -19.42 18.09
C TYR A 520 24.06 -18.52 17.24
N ALA A 521 24.87 -19.15 16.38
CA ALA A 521 25.84 -18.48 15.51
C ALA A 521 25.69 -18.93 14.05
N GLY A 522 24.46 -19.32 13.67
CA GLY A 522 24.13 -19.93 12.39
C GLY A 522 24.26 -21.46 12.41
N ILE A 523 24.03 -22.07 11.24
CA ILE A 523 23.97 -23.52 11.04
C ILE A 523 25.31 -24.19 11.40
N THR A 524 25.24 -25.30 12.14
CA THR A 524 26.43 -26.08 12.50
C THR A 524 26.23 -27.59 12.33
N ALA A 525 27.31 -28.36 12.53
CA ALA A 525 27.20 -29.82 12.48
C ALA A 525 26.47 -30.33 13.74
N GLY A 526 25.20 -30.73 13.58
CA GLY A 526 24.33 -31.23 14.65
C GLY A 526 23.26 -30.24 15.11
N ASP A 527 23.14 -29.11 14.42
CA ASP A 527 22.08 -28.10 14.54
C ASP A 527 21.86 -27.56 13.10
N LYS A 528 20.97 -28.22 12.37
CA LYS A 528 20.83 -28.07 10.91
C LYS A 528 20.18 -26.77 10.48
N ASP A 529 19.29 -26.22 11.29
CA ASP A 529 18.66 -24.93 11.03
C ASP A 529 19.34 -23.78 11.79
N GLY A 530 20.26 -24.08 12.71
CA GLY A 530 21.08 -23.07 13.36
C GLY A 530 20.33 -22.25 14.41
N ASP A 531 19.29 -22.81 15.03
CA ASP A 531 18.48 -22.13 16.05
C ASP A 531 19.08 -22.22 17.47
N GLY A 532 20.18 -22.97 17.63
CA GLY A 532 20.90 -23.14 18.88
C GLY A 532 20.39 -24.29 19.76
N VAL A 533 19.40 -25.05 19.29
CA VAL A 533 18.94 -26.31 19.87
C VAL A 533 19.51 -27.47 19.05
N PRO A 534 20.20 -28.45 19.65
CA PRO A 534 20.75 -29.57 18.89
C PRO A 534 19.65 -30.44 18.27
N ASP A 535 19.86 -30.95 17.04
CA ASP A 535 18.92 -31.79 16.26
C ASP A 535 18.23 -32.93 17.07
N ALA A 536 18.90 -33.44 18.11
CA ALA A 536 18.42 -34.55 18.92
C ALA A 536 17.44 -34.15 20.03
N ASP A 537 17.46 -32.88 20.42
CA ASP A 537 16.63 -32.27 21.46
C ASP A 537 15.62 -31.27 20.87
N ASP A 538 15.73 -31.01 19.56
CA ASP A 538 14.96 -30.05 18.78
C ASP A 538 13.60 -30.62 18.32
N ASN A 539 12.51 -29.89 18.54
CA ASN A 539 11.18 -30.28 18.09
C ASN A 539 10.87 -29.88 16.64
N CYS A 540 11.75 -29.11 15.99
CA CYS A 540 11.77 -28.82 14.56
C CYS A 540 13.19 -28.88 13.95
N PRO A 541 13.85 -30.04 13.85
CA PRO A 541 15.28 -30.18 13.48
C PRO A 541 15.73 -29.68 12.09
N SER A 542 14.88 -28.98 11.35
CA SER A 542 15.17 -28.42 10.02
C SER A 542 14.43 -27.10 9.78
N THR A 543 13.79 -26.53 10.82
CA THR A 543 13.03 -25.29 10.74
C THR A 543 13.32 -24.44 11.96
N PHE A 544 14.12 -23.40 11.74
CA PHE A 544 14.60 -22.47 12.75
C PHE A 544 13.47 -21.95 13.64
N ASN A 545 13.48 -22.39 14.90
CA ASN A 545 12.47 -22.05 15.90
C ASN A 545 13.10 -21.91 17.30
N PRO A 546 14.07 -20.99 17.45
CA PRO A 546 14.85 -20.86 18.67
C PRO A 546 13.97 -20.52 19.87
N ILE A 547 14.43 -20.88 21.07
CA ILE A 547 13.78 -20.48 22.32
C ILE A 547 13.93 -18.97 22.50
N ARG A 548 12.84 -18.21 22.37
CA ARG A 548 12.80 -16.77 22.59
C ARG A 548 12.56 -16.47 24.09
N PRO A 549 12.90 -15.25 24.57
CA PRO A 549 12.56 -14.81 25.92
C PRO A 549 11.07 -14.90 26.30
N MET A 550 10.17 -14.93 25.32
CA MET A 550 8.73 -15.13 25.55
C MET A 550 8.30 -16.61 25.69
N ASP A 551 9.16 -17.57 25.33
CA ASP A 551 8.77 -18.99 25.18
C ASP A 551 8.97 -19.82 26.46
N GLY A 552 9.27 -19.18 27.60
CA GLY A 552 9.35 -19.86 28.90
C GLY A 552 10.46 -20.92 29.00
N GLY A 553 11.49 -20.82 28.16
CA GLY A 553 12.68 -21.69 28.19
C GLY A 553 12.54 -23.01 27.42
N LYS A 554 11.59 -23.12 26.49
CA LYS A 554 11.40 -24.28 25.60
C LYS A 554 10.99 -23.81 24.20
N GLN A 555 11.22 -24.64 23.18
CA GLN A 555 10.64 -24.41 21.86
C GLN A 555 9.11 -24.58 21.94
N GLY A 556 8.38 -23.80 21.13
CA GLY A 556 6.91 -23.84 21.07
C GLY A 556 6.39 -25.19 20.57
N ASP A 557 5.31 -25.66 21.18
CA ASP A 557 4.58 -26.93 20.93
C ASP A 557 3.22 -26.77 21.64
N ALA A 558 2.35 -25.95 21.04
CA ALA A 558 1.13 -25.45 21.68
C ALA A 558 0.09 -26.55 21.89
N ASP A 559 0.05 -27.56 21.02
CA ASP A 559 -0.87 -28.68 21.12
C ASP A 559 -0.32 -29.89 21.92
N GLY A 560 1.01 -29.92 22.16
CA GLY A 560 1.70 -30.91 22.97
C GLY A 560 1.89 -32.27 22.30
N ASP A 561 1.90 -32.33 20.96
CA ASP A 561 2.09 -33.57 20.21
C ASP A 561 3.57 -33.96 19.99
N GLY A 562 4.47 -33.01 20.27
CA GLY A 562 5.92 -33.16 20.19
C GLY A 562 6.55 -32.69 18.88
N VAL A 563 5.77 -32.18 17.93
CA VAL A 563 6.23 -31.40 16.77
C VAL A 563 6.16 -29.91 17.14
N GLY A 564 7.19 -29.14 16.80
CA GLY A 564 7.21 -27.73 17.18
C GLY A 564 6.30 -26.85 16.30
N ASP A 565 5.74 -25.79 16.88
CA ASP A 565 4.78 -24.88 16.23
C ASP A 565 5.23 -24.36 14.85
N ALA A 566 6.54 -24.18 14.66
CA ALA A 566 7.11 -23.63 13.43
C ALA A 566 7.15 -24.65 12.28
N CYS A 567 7.18 -25.95 12.58
CA CYS A 567 7.25 -27.03 11.59
C CYS A 567 5.97 -27.89 11.55
N ASP A 568 5.12 -27.79 12.58
CA ASP A 568 3.86 -28.51 12.71
C ASP A 568 2.80 -28.02 11.72
N ARG A 569 2.23 -28.93 10.93
CA ARG A 569 1.12 -28.64 10.00
C ARG A 569 -0.14 -28.19 10.73
N CYS A 570 -0.32 -28.59 11.98
CA CYS A 570 -1.51 -28.39 12.79
C CYS A 570 -1.18 -27.78 14.17
N PRO A 571 -0.57 -26.59 14.26
CA PRO A 571 -0.03 -26.02 15.52
C PRO A 571 -1.01 -25.82 16.68
N LEU A 572 -2.30 -26.09 16.47
CA LEU A 572 -3.38 -25.93 17.43
C LEU A 572 -4.17 -27.24 17.67
N GLU A 573 -3.82 -28.33 16.98
CA GLU A 573 -4.55 -29.60 16.99
C GLU A 573 -3.60 -30.79 16.97
N SER A 574 -3.53 -31.52 18.10
CA SER A 574 -2.60 -32.66 18.25
C SER A 574 -2.62 -33.63 17.07
N GLY A 575 -1.48 -33.74 16.41
CA GLY A 575 -1.24 -34.59 15.26
C GLY A 575 -1.46 -33.91 13.91
N GLU A 576 -0.74 -34.39 12.91
CA GLU A 576 -0.61 -33.80 11.56
C GLU A 576 -1.81 -33.99 10.59
N SER A 577 -3.03 -34.25 11.10
CA SER A 577 -4.17 -34.70 10.27
C SER A 577 -5.12 -33.61 9.78
N CYS A 578 -4.92 -32.36 10.20
CA CYS A 578 -5.73 -31.22 9.79
C CYS A 578 -5.50 -30.83 8.32
N THR A 579 -6.42 -30.01 7.81
CA THR A 579 -6.25 -29.29 6.54
C THR A 579 -5.87 -27.86 6.85
N PRO A 580 -4.60 -27.47 6.65
CA PRO A 580 -4.17 -26.09 6.78
C PRO A 580 -5.01 -25.17 5.90
N PRO A 581 -5.39 -23.98 6.39
CA PRO A 581 -5.92 -22.94 5.52
C PRO A 581 -4.87 -22.55 4.47
N ASP A 582 -5.32 -22.18 3.28
CA ASP A 582 -4.46 -21.75 2.18
C ASP A 582 -4.37 -20.22 2.16
N ALA A 583 -3.16 -19.68 2.06
CA ALA A 583 -2.97 -18.23 1.92
C ALA A 583 -3.45 -17.71 0.55
N ASP A 584 -3.54 -18.59 -0.46
CA ASP A 584 -4.11 -18.31 -1.78
C ASP A 584 -5.64 -18.43 -1.82
N ASP A 585 -6.31 -18.66 -0.68
CA ASP A 585 -7.76 -18.64 -0.45
C ASP A 585 -8.00 -17.81 0.81
N MET A 586 -8.02 -16.49 0.67
CA MET A 586 -7.90 -15.56 1.79
C MET A 586 -9.10 -15.64 2.72
N ASP A 587 -10.31 -15.78 2.20
CA ASP A 587 -11.52 -15.84 2.98
C ASP A 587 -11.93 -17.27 3.42
N GLY A 588 -11.31 -18.29 2.84
CA GLY A 588 -11.44 -19.69 3.24
C GLY A 588 -12.72 -20.37 2.73
N ASP A 589 -13.28 -19.87 1.63
CA ASP A 589 -14.52 -20.38 1.06
C ASP A 589 -14.32 -21.58 0.11
N GLY A 590 -13.05 -21.87 -0.23
CA GLY A 590 -12.63 -22.97 -1.12
C GLY A 590 -12.37 -22.56 -2.56
N VAL A 591 -12.51 -21.28 -2.91
CA VAL A 591 -12.17 -20.70 -4.22
C VAL A 591 -10.85 -19.93 -4.10
N PRO A 592 -9.82 -20.26 -4.91
CA PRO A 592 -8.57 -19.52 -4.84
C PRO A 592 -8.74 -18.05 -5.27
N ASN A 593 -8.05 -17.13 -4.61
CA ASN A 593 -8.10 -15.67 -4.79
C ASN A 593 -8.14 -15.21 -6.26
N HIS A 594 -7.38 -15.85 -7.14
CA HIS A 594 -7.31 -15.47 -8.56
C HIS A 594 -8.56 -15.80 -9.38
N ALA A 595 -9.38 -16.73 -8.88
CA ALA A 595 -10.63 -17.19 -9.48
C ALA A 595 -11.86 -16.75 -8.67
N ASP A 596 -11.63 -16.04 -7.56
CA ASP A 596 -12.65 -15.60 -6.62
C ASP A 596 -13.13 -14.19 -6.95
N ASN A 597 -14.43 -14.02 -7.15
CA ASN A 597 -15.08 -12.74 -7.40
C ASN A 597 -15.38 -11.94 -6.12
N CYS A 598 -15.13 -12.49 -4.93
CA CYS A 598 -15.14 -11.81 -3.64
C CYS A 598 -14.00 -12.27 -2.71
N VAL A 599 -12.74 -12.08 -3.11
CA VAL A 599 -11.51 -12.51 -2.40
C VAL A 599 -11.45 -12.30 -0.87
N GLU A 600 -12.22 -11.38 -0.31
CA GLU A 600 -12.22 -11.09 1.13
C GLU A 600 -13.53 -11.52 1.83
N ASP A 601 -14.56 -11.98 1.11
CA ASP A 601 -15.92 -12.21 1.59
C ASP A 601 -16.51 -13.54 1.07
N PRO A 602 -16.62 -14.58 1.93
CA PRO A 602 -16.91 -15.95 1.49
C PRO A 602 -18.16 -16.11 0.64
N ASN A 603 -18.00 -16.62 -0.58
CA ASN A 603 -19.08 -16.95 -1.50
C ASN A 603 -18.75 -18.16 -2.41
N PRO A 604 -18.80 -19.40 -1.88
CA PRO A 604 -18.34 -20.59 -2.61
C PRO A 604 -19.09 -20.90 -3.92
N ASP A 605 -20.25 -20.27 -4.14
CA ASP A 605 -21.05 -20.41 -5.35
C ASP A 605 -20.70 -19.40 -6.46
N GLN A 606 -19.87 -18.41 -6.15
CA GLN A 606 -19.36 -17.38 -7.06
C GLN A 606 -20.48 -16.69 -7.84
N ALA A 607 -21.63 -16.48 -7.19
CA ALA A 607 -22.76 -15.79 -7.81
C ALA A 607 -22.37 -14.35 -8.19
N ASP A 608 -22.61 -13.98 -9.45
CA ASP A 608 -22.37 -12.66 -10.04
C ASP A 608 -23.52 -12.40 -11.02
N GLY A 609 -24.47 -11.56 -10.59
CA GLY A 609 -25.76 -11.35 -11.23
C GLY A 609 -25.67 -10.53 -12.52
N ASP A 610 -24.67 -9.66 -12.63
CA ASP A 610 -24.52 -8.72 -13.75
C ASP A 610 -23.30 -8.99 -14.64
N GLY A 611 -22.42 -9.90 -14.23
CA GLY A 611 -21.28 -10.40 -14.98
C GLY A 611 -20.09 -9.45 -15.03
N ASP A 612 -19.94 -8.57 -14.04
CA ASP A 612 -18.84 -7.61 -13.97
C ASP A 612 -17.58 -8.15 -13.28
N GLY A 613 -17.64 -9.37 -12.74
CA GLY A 613 -16.55 -10.04 -12.05
C GLY A 613 -16.48 -9.74 -10.55
N LYS A 614 -17.49 -9.10 -9.96
CA LYS A 614 -17.70 -9.00 -8.52
C LYS A 614 -18.83 -9.93 -8.09
N GLY A 615 -18.64 -10.65 -6.99
CA GLY A 615 -19.68 -11.50 -6.48
C GLY A 615 -20.79 -10.73 -5.76
N ALA A 616 -21.99 -11.28 -5.76
CA ALA A 616 -23.19 -10.71 -5.14
C ALA A 616 -23.03 -10.38 -3.64
N VAL A 617 -22.05 -10.99 -2.96
CA VAL A 617 -21.77 -10.76 -1.53
C VAL A 617 -20.97 -9.47 -1.31
N CYS A 618 -20.02 -9.17 -2.20
CA CYS A 618 -19.14 -8.01 -2.11
C CYS A 618 -19.55 -6.88 -3.06
N ASP A 619 -20.54 -7.10 -3.93
CA ASP A 619 -21.12 -6.07 -4.76
C ASP A 619 -22.43 -5.48 -4.19
N ALA A 620 -22.46 -4.16 -4.05
CA ALA A 620 -23.63 -3.44 -3.55
C ALA A 620 -24.70 -3.20 -4.63
N CYS A 621 -24.45 -3.59 -5.89
CA CYS A 621 -25.35 -3.42 -7.02
C CYS A 621 -25.24 -4.57 -8.02
N ASP A 622 -25.38 -5.81 -7.55
CA ASP A 622 -25.33 -7.09 -8.31
C ASP A 622 -26.34 -7.19 -9.49
N ASP A 623 -27.09 -6.14 -9.77
CA ASP A 623 -27.96 -5.99 -10.93
C ASP A 623 -27.42 -4.99 -12.00
N GLN A 624 -26.27 -4.34 -11.77
CA GLN A 624 -25.70 -3.28 -12.60
C GLN A 624 -24.16 -3.22 -12.58
N PRO A 625 -23.48 -3.50 -13.72
CA PRO A 625 -22.04 -3.65 -13.73
C PRO A 625 -21.26 -2.43 -13.21
N ASN A 626 -20.37 -2.68 -12.25
CA ASN A 626 -19.45 -1.74 -11.63
C ASN A 626 -18.07 -2.38 -11.39
N PRO A 627 -17.36 -2.84 -12.44
CA PRO A 627 -16.18 -3.69 -12.30
C PRO A 627 -15.02 -3.04 -11.52
N GLY A 628 -14.16 -3.86 -10.92
CA GLY A 628 -12.97 -3.40 -10.18
C GLY A 628 -13.32 -2.68 -8.88
N ASP A 629 -12.75 -1.51 -8.57
CA ASP A 629 -13.14 -0.75 -7.37
C ASP A 629 -14.24 0.28 -7.64
N MET A 630 -14.91 0.21 -8.79
CA MET A 630 -15.95 1.18 -9.12
C MET A 630 -17.11 1.09 -8.12
N ALA A 631 -17.46 2.26 -7.56
CA ALA A 631 -18.65 2.39 -6.74
C ALA A 631 -19.90 2.17 -7.60
N CYS A 632 -20.91 1.57 -6.98
CA CYS A 632 -22.22 1.44 -7.58
C CYS A 632 -22.76 2.81 -8.01
N THR A 633 -23.13 2.90 -9.28
CA THR A 633 -23.68 4.12 -9.86
C THR A 633 -25.20 4.06 -9.83
N TYR A 634 -25.81 4.75 -8.87
CA TYR A 634 -27.26 4.77 -8.74
C TYR A 634 -27.84 6.00 -9.44
N THR A 635 -28.77 5.79 -10.38
CA THR A 635 -29.65 6.90 -10.81
C THR A 635 -30.75 7.07 -9.77
N VAL A 636 -30.67 8.14 -8.98
CA VAL A 636 -31.59 8.42 -7.86
C VAL A 636 -32.29 9.75 -8.05
N SER A 637 -33.50 9.86 -7.50
CA SER A 637 -34.17 11.16 -7.35
C SER A 637 -33.56 11.96 -6.20
N MET A 638 -33.72 13.29 -6.24
CA MET A 638 -33.26 14.16 -5.16
C MET A 638 -33.88 13.79 -3.80
N THR A 639 -35.15 13.36 -3.80
CA THR A 639 -35.80 12.87 -2.57
C THR A 639 -35.19 11.58 -2.04
N GLN A 640 -34.76 10.64 -2.89
CA GLN A 640 -34.14 9.39 -2.44
C GLN A 640 -32.77 9.63 -1.81
N ILE A 641 -31.96 10.51 -2.40
CA ILE A 641 -30.65 10.86 -1.84
C ILE A 641 -30.78 11.69 -0.56
N ARG A 642 -31.74 12.61 -0.47
CA ARG A 642 -31.86 13.49 0.71
C ARG A 642 -32.63 12.88 1.89
N ASN A 643 -33.51 11.89 1.67
CA ASN A 643 -34.30 11.28 2.74
C ASN A 643 -33.70 9.93 3.18
N PRO A 644 -33.09 9.84 4.40
CA PRO A 644 -32.48 8.60 4.88
C PRO A 644 -33.47 7.44 5.09
N ALA A 645 -34.77 7.73 5.15
CA ALA A 645 -35.83 6.73 5.25
C ALA A 645 -36.40 6.28 3.89
N ALA A 646 -35.88 6.82 2.77
CA ALA A 646 -36.33 6.42 1.44
C ALA A 646 -35.86 5.00 1.10
N VAL A 647 -36.72 4.23 0.42
CA VAL A 647 -36.33 2.94 -0.14
C VAL A 647 -35.28 3.17 -1.23
N GLY A 648 -34.15 2.46 -1.13
CA GLY A 648 -33.02 2.66 -2.03
C GLY A 648 -32.23 3.95 -1.78
N HIS A 649 -32.28 4.48 -0.55
CA HIS A 649 -31.37 5.56 -0.14
C HIS A 649 -29.91 5.06 -0.25
N PRO A 650 -29.05 5.72 -1.06
CA PRO A 650 -27.69 5.27 -1.29
C PRO A 650 -26.85 5.40 -0.01
N PRO A 651 -26.00 4.42 0.37
CA PRO A 651 -25.11 4.56 1.51
C PRO A 651 -24.08 5.69 1.27
N PRO A 652 -24.00 6.71 2.16
CA PRO A 652 -23.05 7.80 2.01
C PRO A 652 -21.60 7.32 2.13
N GLY A 653 -20.71 7.90 1.34
CA GLY A 653 -19.29 7.51 1.26
C GLY A 653 -19.03 6.20 0.49
N LYS A 654 -20.07 5.51 0.02
CA LYS A 654 -19.98 4.26 -0.75
C LYS A 654 -20.69 4.29 -2.10
N SER A 655 -21.33 5.41 -2.43
CA SER A 655 -22.22 5.51 -3.59
C SER A 655 -21.81 6.63 -4.52
N ARG A 656 -21.73 6.33 -5.80
CA ARG A 656 -21.71 7.33 -6.86
C ARG A 656 -23.14 7.50 -7.37
N VAL A 657 -23.63 8.72 -7.44
CA VAL A 657 -25.04 8.99 -7.75
C VAL A 657 -25.17 9.83 -9.00
N ILE A 658 -26.18 9.53 -9.82
CA ILE A 658 -26.64 10.36 -10.92
C ILE A 658 -27.99 10.96 -10.53
N VAL A 659 -28.05 12.28 -10.43
CA VAL A 659 -29.29 13.01 -10.15
C VAL A 659 -29.55 13.99 -11.29
N LYS A 660 -30.73 13.91 -11.90
CA LYS A 660 -31.03 14.61 -13.15
C LYS A 660 -32.00 15.77 -12.99
N GLY A 661 -31.91 16.76 -13.87
CA GLY A 661 -32.88 17.83 -14.02
C GLY A 661 -32.92 18.82 -12.86
N LEU A 662 -31.79 19.05 -12.20
CA LEU A 662 -31.68 19.92 -11.03
C LEU A 662 -31.45 21.38 -11.43
N VAL A 663 -32.05 22.33 -10.71
CA VAL A 663 -31.87 23.76 -10.96
C VAL A 663 -30.81 24.33 -10.03
N VAL A 664 -29.81 25.03 -10.56
CA VAL A 664 -28.81 25.74 -9.75
C VAL A 664 -29.44 26.95 -9.07
N THR A 665 -29.44 27.00 -7.73
CA THR A 665 -30.09 28.03 -6.91
C THR A 665 -29.12 29.06 -6.33
N ALA A 666 -27.85 28.69 -6.15
CA ALA A 666 -26.76 29.56 -5.72
C ALA A 666 -25.40 29.03 -6.21
N VAL A 667 -24.40 29.90 -6.33
CA VAL A 667 -23.03 29.54 -6.75
C VAL A 667 -22.02 30.21 -5.82
N LYS A 668 -21.04 29.44 -5.35
CA LYS A 668 -19.94 29.89 -4.50
C LYS A 668 -18.61 29.68 -5.23
N THR A 669 -17.96 30.78 -5.61
CA THR A 669 -16.72 30.78 -6.41
C THR A 669 -15.46 31.13 -5.61
N LYS A 670 -15.57 31.32 -4.29
CA LYS A 670 -14.48 31.69 -3.38
C LYS A 670 -14.63 30.98 -2.04
N GLY A 671 -13.56 30.93 -1.27
CA GLY A 671 -13.51 30.22 0.01
C GLY A 671 -13.44 28.70 -0.15
N SER A 672 -13.56 27.97 0.96
CA SER A 672 -13.56 26.50 0.97
C SER A 672 -14.71 25.98 1.83
N PRO A 673 -15.52 25.01 1.34
CA PRO A 673 -15.51 24.47 -0.02
C PRO A 673 -16.12 25.45 -1.05
N MET A 674 -15.59 25.45 -2.28
CA MET A 674 -16.27 26.05 -3.45
C MET A 674 -17.30 25.07 -4.01
N GLY A 675 -18.35 25.57 -4.65
CA GLY A 675 -19.42 24.72 -5.15
C GLY A 675 -20.68 25.49 -5.53
N PHE A 676 -21.78 24.77 -5.70
CA PHE A 676 -23.07 25.39 -6.04
C PHE A 676 -24.21 24.61 -5.42
N GLN A 677 -25.30 25.31 -5.12
CA GLN A 677 -26.52 24.73 -4.57
C GLN A 677 -27.45 24.36 -5.71
N VAL A 678 -28.06 23.18 -5.60
CA VAL A 678 -29.03 22.66 -6.57
C VAL A 678 -30.33 22.30 -5.89
N GLN A 679 -31.42 22.46 -6.62
CA GLN A 679 -32.75 22.08 -6.15
C GLN A 679 -33.56 21.39 -7.25
N ASP A 680 -34.23 20.28 -6.92
CA ASP A 680 -35.21 19.66 -7.80
C ASP A 680 -36.47 20.56 -7.87
N PRO A 681 -36.84 21.06 -9.06
CA PRO A 681 -37.96 21.99 -9.21
C PRO A 681 -39.34 21.35 -8.97
N ASN A 682 -39.42 20.02 -8.88
CA ASN A 682 -40.68 19.28 -8.82
C ASN A 682 -41.10 18.87 -7.41
N VAL A 683 -40.26 19.14 -6.40
CA VAL A 683 -40.51 18.75 -5.00
C VAL A 683 -40.34 19.94 -4.07
N ASN A 684 -41.13 19.94 -2.99
CA ASN A 684 -41.12 21.01 -1.97
C ASN A 684 -40.45 20.59 -0.65
N GLU A 685 -40.01 19.33 -0.56
CA GLU A 685 -39.27 18.75 0.57
C GLU A 685 -38.24 17.78 0.00
N TRP A 686 -37.11 17.63 0.69
CA TRP A 686 -35.98 16.77 0.30
C TRP A 686 -35.46 17.08 -1.10
N GLY A 687 -35.55 18.35 -1.51
CA GLY A 687 -35.28 18.77 -2.87
C GLY A 687 -33.96 19.48 -3.07
N GLY A 688 -33.18 19.75 -2.02
CA GLY A 688 -31.98 20.59 -2.09
C GLY A 688 -30.72 19.85 -1.69
N LEU A 689 -29.58 20.18 -2.32
CA LEU A 689 -28.27 19.62 -2.02
C LEU A 689 -27.14 20.55 -2.50
N PHE A 690 -25.98 20.48 -1.84
CA PHE A 690 -24.76 21.16 -2.25
C PHE A 690 -23.86 20.27 -3.13
N ALA A 691 -23.36 20.82 -4.24
CA ALA A 691 -22.36 20.18 -5.09
C ALA A 691 -20.98 20.82 -4.88
N ALA A 692 -20.07 20.08 -4.23
CA ALA A 692 -18.74 20.56 -3.83
C ALA A 692 -17.69 20.27 -4.91
N THR A 693 -16.97 21.30 -5.37
CA THR A 693 -16.06 21.23 -6.54
C THR A 693 -14.57 21.33 -6.19
N PHE A 694 -14.23 21.42 -4.90
CA PHE A 694 -12.88 21.46 -4.31
C PHE A 694 -11.76 22.01 -5.23
N GLY A 695 -11.40 23.29 -5.05
CA GLY A 695 -10.24 23.88 -5.72
C GLY A 695 -10.50 24.38 -7.17
N THR A 696 -11.61 24.00 -7.80
CA THR A 696 -12.04 24.56 -9.09
C THR A 696 -13.31 25.39 -8.91
N ALA A 697 -13.33 26.63 -9.42
CA ALA A 697 -14.53 27.45 -9.37
C ALA A 697 -15.62 26.87 -10.30
N PRO A 698 -16.89 26.75 -9.85
CA PRO A 698 -17.96 26.26 -10.70
C PRO A 698 -18.19 27.14 -11.92
N THR A 699 -18.46 26.54 -13.08
CA THR A 699 -18.77 27.25 -14.33
C THR A 699 -20.27 27.44 -14.57
N VAL A 700 -21.11 26.85 -13.71
CA VAL A 700 -22.57 26.95 -13.79
C VAL A 700 -23.08 28.33 -13.34
N LYS A 701 -24.31 28.67 -13.72
CA LYS A 701 -25.00 29.89 -13.31
C LYS A 701 -26.32 29.56 -12.64
N VAL A 702 -26.74 30.44 -11.72
CA VAL A 702 -28.09 30.37 -11.12
C VAL A 702 -29.15 30.33 -12.23
N GLY A 703 -30.07 29.37 -12.14
CA GLY A 703 -31.10 29.08 -13.12
C GLY A 703 -30.74 27.97 -14.13
N ASN A 704 -29.48 27.56 -14.25
CA ASN A 704 -29.12 26.44 -15.13
C ASN A 704 -29.81 25.16 -14.67
N VAL A 705 -30.24 24.33 -15.62
CA VAL A 705 -30.70 22.96 -15.35
C VAL A 705 -29.52 22.02 -15.62
N VAL A 706 -29.19 21.20 -14.63
CA VAL A 706 -28.02 20.33 -14.63
C VAL A 706 -28.37 18.90 -14.28
N ASP A 707 -27.68 17.96 -14.92
CA ASP A 707 -27.52 16.61 -14.42
C ASP A 707 -26.18 16.53 -13.68
N LEU A 708 -26.19 15.95 -12.49
CA LEU A 708 -25.02 15.75 -11.65
C LEU A 708 -24.70 14.27 -11.54
N GLU A 709 -23.43 13.94 -11.72
CA GLU A 709 -22.85 12.64 -11.40
C GLU A 709 -21.69 12.88 -10.42
N GLY A 710 -21.68 12.23 -9.25
CA GLY A 710 -20.59 12.40 -8.29
C GLY A 710 -20.75 11.54 -7.04
N ASP A 711 -19.82 11.69 -6.10
CA ASP A 711 -19.75 10.85 -4.91
C ASP A 711 -20.67 11.41 -3.83
N TYR A 712 -21.63 10.61 -3.36
CA TYR A 712 -22.55 11.06 -2.30
C TYR A 712 -21.89 10.93 -0.93
N THR A 713 -21.78 12.04 -0.19
CA THR A 713 -21.24 12.07 1.17
C THR A 713 -22.14 12.84 2.14
N GLU A 714 -22.01 12.51 3.42
CA GLU A 714 -22.59 13.28 4.53
C GLU A 714 -21.46 14.06 5.23
N PHE A 715 -21.29 15.32 4.86
CA PHE A 715 -20.21 16.15 5.39
C PHE A 715 -20.45 16.47 6.87
N GLN A 716 -19.45 16.14 7.70
CA GLN A 716 -19.52 16.24 9.16
C GLN A 716 -20.77 15.58 9.78
N GLY A 717 -21.32 14.56 9.10
CA GLY A 717 -22.49 13.81 9.53
C GLY A 717 -23.81 14.58 9.55
N THR A 718 -23.88 15.75 8.89
CA THR A 718 -25.05 16.63 9.01
C THR A 718 -25.44 17.39 7.73
N GLN A 719 -24.63 17.36 6.67
CA GLN A 719 -24.93 17.99 5.39
C GLN A 719 -24.75 17.01 4.23
N SER A 720 -25.84 16.68 3.53
CA SER A 720 -25.75 15.89 2.29
C SER A 720 -25.11 16.71 1.18
N GLN A 721 -24.09 16.15 0.54
CA GLN A 721 -23.46 16.77 -0.62
C GLN A 721 -23.02 15.75 -1.67
N ILE A 722 -22.83 16.25 -2.89
CA ILE A 722 -22.16 15.53 -3.97
C ILE A 722 -20.76 16.11 -4.11
N GLU A 723 -19.75 15.26 -3.95
CA GLU A 723 -18.35 15.58 -4.15
C GLU A 723 -17.87 15.14 -5.55
N ASN A 724 -16.80 15.76 -6.03
CA ASN A 724 -16.22 15.52 -7.36
C ASN A 724 -17.26 15.51 -8.50
N PRO A 725 -18.19 16.50 -8.56
CA PRO A 725 -19.31 16.44 -9.46
C PRO A 725 -18.85 16.63 -10.91
N LYS A 726 -19.22 15.68 -11.76
CA LYS A 726 -19.31 15.87 -13.20
C LYS A 726 -20.67 16.50 -13.51
N VAL A 727 -20.61 17.70 -14.07
CA VAL A 727 -21.79 18.53 -14.32
C VAL A 727 -22.11 18.54 -15.81
N THR A 728 -23.33 18.15 -16.17
CA THR A 728 -23.85 18.31 -17.52
C THR A 728 -24.92 19.40 -17.51
N ILE A 729 -24.68 20.52 -18.20
CA ILE A 729 -25.69 21.56 -18.36
C ILE A 729 -26.70 21.10 -19.42
N VAL A 730 -27.91 20.77 -18.98
CA VAL A 730 -29.02 20.32 -19.82
C VAL A 730 -29.79 21.52 -20.39
N ASP A 731 -29.91 22.60 -19.61
CA ASP A 731 -30.46 23.88 -20.04
C ASP A 731 -29.63 25.04 -19.47
N ALA A 732 -29.23 25.97 -20.34
CA ALA A 732 -28.46 27.16 -19.98
C ALA A 732 -29.31 28.34 -19.49
N ALA A 733 -30.58 28.09 -19.10
CA ALA A 733 -31.46 29.06 -18.49
C ALA A 733 -30.78 29.84 -17.35
N THR A 734 -31.12 31.12 -17.19
CA THR A 734 -30.50 32.03 -16.20
C THR A 734 -31.52 32.63 -15.23
N SER A 735 -32.71 32.03 -15.16
CA SER A 735 -33.80 32.45 -14.26
C SER A 735 -34.35 31.22 -13.54
N LEU A 736 -34.67 31.37 -12.26
CA LEU A 736 -35.28 30.30 -11.49
C LEU A 736 -36.72 30.04 -11.97
N PRO A 737 -37.11 28.77 -12.19
CA PRO A 737 -38.47 28.42 -12.59
C PRO A 737 -39.46 28.42 -11.40
N PHE A 738 -38.97 28.60 -10.17
CA PHE A 738 -39.75 28.62 -8.94
C PHE A 738 -39.32 29.79 -8.03
N GLY A 739 -40.21 30.16 -7.11
CA GLY A 739 -39.91 31.09 -6.02
C GLY A 739 -39.40 30.38 -4.76
N PRO A 740 -38.88 31.12 -3.77
CA PRO A 740 -38.44 30.54 -2.50
C PRO A 740 -39.60 29.91 -1.73
N ILE A 741 -39.32 28.81 -1.02
CA ILE A 741 -40.28 28.14 -0.15
C ILE A 741 -40.49 28.99 1.10
N THR A 742 -41.75 29.34 1.39
CA THR A 742 -42.07 30.10 2.60
C THR A 742 -41.97 29.19 3.82
N VAL A 743 -41.05 29.51 4.72
CA VAL A 743 -40.80 28.76 5.95
C VAL A 743 -41.43 29.51 7.12
N ALA A 744 -42.28 28.82 7.87
CA ALA A 744 -42.79 29.36 9.12
C ALA A 744 -41.65 29.44 10.14
N PRO A 745 -41.45 30.59 10.82
CA PRO A 745 -40.38 30.75 11.80
C PRO A 745 -40.38 29.70 12.91
N SER A 746 -41.50 29.05 13.22
CA SER A 746 -41.59 27.99 14.23
C SER A 746 -41.15 26.59 13.76
N VAL A 747 -41.07 26.36 12.43
CA VAL A 747 -40.73 25.05 11.84
C VAL A 747 -39.21 24.83 11.80
N TYR A 748 -38.45 25.91 11.70
CA TYR A 748 -37.03 25.87 11.36
C TYR A 748 -36.07 25.84 12.58
N VAL A 749 -36.58 25.57 13.79
CA VAL A 749 -35.91 26.02 15.03
C VAL A 749 -35.82 25.02 16.17
N VAL A 750 -35.57 23.76 15.86
CA VAL A 750 -35.02 22.85 16.86
C VAL A 750 -33.80 22.19 16.24
N ASN A 751 -32.70 22.12 16.98
CA ASN A 751 -31.39 21.59 16.55
C ASN A 751 -31.40 20.10 16.11
N ALA A 752 -32.58 19.52 15.87
CA ALA A 752 -32.82 18.19 15.32
C ALA A 752 -34.23 18.04 14.70
N SER A 753 -34.90 19.12 14.29
CA SER A 753 -36.25 19.02 13.69
C SER A 753 -36.18 18.30 12.34
N VAL A 754 -36.86 17.16 12.23
CA VAL A 754 -37.09 16.43 10.97
C VAL A 754 -37.69 17.36 9.90
N ASP A 755 -38.48 18.36 10.31
CA ASP A 755 -39.11 19.28 9.37
C ASP A 755 -38.15 20.33 8.80
N ALA A 756 -37.10 20.70 9.53
CA ALA A 756 -36.06 21.60 9.02
C ALA A 756 -35.10 20.85 8.09
N GLU A 757 -34.84 19.57 8.38
CA GLU A 757 -33.99 18.69 7.58
C GLU A 757 -34.52 18.50 6.15
N LYS A 758 -35.85 18.38 6.01
CA LYS A 758 -36.55 18.35 4.72
C LYS A 758 -36.26 19.55 3.83
N LEU A 759 -35.89 20.70 4.39
CA LEU A 759 -35.69 21.95 3.66
C LEU A 759 -34.23 22.28 3.45
N GLU A 760 -33.30 21.52 4.02
CA GLU A 760 -31.88 21.80 3.82
C GLU A 760 -31.49 21.70 2.33
N GLY A 761 -30.60 22.61 1.92
CA GLY A 761 -30.16 22.84 0.55
C GLY A 761 -31.19 23.58 -0.32
N MET A 762 -32.42 23.79 0.17
CA MET A 762 -33.49 24.41 -0.61
C MET A 762 -33.49 25.93 -0.48
N LEU A 763 -33.97 26.61 -1.53
CA LEU A 763 -34.19 28.05 -1.53
C LEU A 763 -35.43 28.39 -0.69
N CYS A 764 -35.21 29.11 0.39
CA CYS A 764 -36.19 29.43 1.42
C CYS A 764 -36.42 30.94 1.57
N GLN A 765 -37.59 31.28 2.12
CA GLN A 765 -37.94 32.63 2.54
C GLN A 765 -38.64 32.61 3.89
N ILE A 766 -38.24 33.50 4.77
CA ILE A 766 -38.86 33.73 6.07
C ILE A 766 -39.49 35.12 6.03
N ASN A 767 -40.79 35.18 6.29
CA ASN A 767 -41.55 36.43 6.20
C ASN A 767 -41.46 37.22 7.51
N GLY A 768 -41.18 38.51 7.37
CA GLY A 768 -41.09 39.47 8.46
C GLY A 768 -42.43 39.95 9.02
N PRO A 769 -42.39 40.85 10.04
CA PRO A 769 -41.18 41.43 10.61
C PRO A 769 -40.40 40.43 11.47
N ILE A 770 -39.09 40.30 11.24
CA ILE A 770 -38.19 39.48 12.07
C ILE A 770 -37.01 40.35 12.50
N ALA A 771 -36.83 40.50 13.81
CA ALA A 771 -35.76 41.31 14.39
C ALA A 771 -34.46 40.51 14.58
N VAL A 772 -33.32 41.20 14.51
CA VAL A 772 -32.03 40.69 14.99
C VAL A 772 -32.08 40.57 16.51
N THR A 773 -31.88 39.35 17.03
CA THR A 773 -31.90 39.05 18.47
C THR A 773 -30.51 38.70 19.03
N VAL A 774 -29.55 38.40 18.16
CA VAL A 774 -28.14 38.19 18.53
C VAL A 774 -27.27 38.83 17.45
N GLN A 775 -26.45 39.83 17.83
CA GLN A 775 -25.63 40.56 16.86
C GLN A 775 -24.43 39.73 16.37
N ASN A 776 -23.70 39.06 17.27
CA ASN A 776 -22.65 38.09 16.91
C ASN A 776 -22.96 36.79 17.65
N SER A 777 -23.29 35.73 16.89
CA SER A 777 -23.73 34.45 17.44
C SER A 777 -22.62 33.59 18.04
N ASP A 778 -21.36 33.94 17.77
CA ASP A 778 -20.18 33.13 18.07
C ASP A 778 -19.16 33.86 18.94
N ALA A 779 -19.60 34.96 19.57
CA ALA A 779 -18.78 35.75 20.46
C ALA A 779 -18.05 34.87 21.51
N PRO A 780 -16.74 35.11 21.75
CA PRO A 780 -15.95 36.24 21.26
C PRO A 780 -15.37 36.08 19.83
N GLN A 781 -15.54 34.94 19.18
CA GLN A 781 -15.18 34.75 17.78
C GLN A 781 -16.14 35.55 16.88
N ASP A 782 -15.71 35.82 15.65
CA ASP A 782 -16.50 36.55 14.67
C ASP A 782 -16.43 35.81 13.35
N PHE A 783 -17.52 35.13 13.02
CA PHE A 783 -17.70 34.40 11.77
C PHE A 783 -18.78 35.07 10.90
N ASP A 784 -18.94 36.38 11.06
CA ASP A 784 -19.83 37.23 10.25
C ASP A 784 -21.30 36.77 10.20
N GLU A 785 -21.74 36.01 11.23
CA GLU A 785 -23.12 35.52 11.37
C GLU A 785 -23.89 36.14 12.56
N PHE A 786 -25.19 36.36 12.37
CA PHE A 786 -26.10 36.95 13.34
C PHE A 786 -27.38 36.14 13.51
N GLY A 787 -28.01 36.26 14.68
CA GLY A 787 -29.23 35.54 15.04
C GLY A 787 -30.48 36.40 14.85
N ILE A 788 -31.53 35.82 14.28
CA ILE A 788 -32.84 36.47 14.06
C ILE A 788 -33.98 35.75 14.78
N GLY A 789 -34.96 36.54 15.24
CA GLY A 789 -36.19 36.08 15.92
C GLY A 789 -35.96 35.51 17.33
N ASP A 790 -37.05 35.20 18.04
CA ASP A 790 -37.03 34.62 19.41
C ASP A 790 -36.31 33.26 19.51
N LEU A 791 -36.03 32.71 18.34
CA LEU A 791 -35.68 31.33 18.09
C LEU A 791 -34.23 31.19 17.60
N LYS A 792 -33.50 32.30 17.38
CA LYS A 792 -32.05 32.34 17.07
C LYS A 792 -31.62 31.56 15.82
N LEU A 793 -32.45 31.59 14.76
CA LEU A 793 -31.98 31.17 13.44
C LEU A 793 -30.79 32.03 13.03
N ARG A 794 -29.71 31.42 12.53
CA ARG A 794 -28.52 32.15 12.08
C ARG A 794 -28.66 32.56 10.62
N VAL A 795 -28.30 33.80 10.31
CA VAL A 795 -28.05 34.30 8.96
C VAL A 795 -26.54 34.38 8.80
N ASP A 796 -26.02 33.72 7.78
CA ASP A 796 -24.59 33.40 7.66
C ASP A 796 -24.08 33.69 6.24
N ASP A 797 -22.83 34.14 6.15
CA ASP A 797 -22.16 34.70 4.98
C ASP A 797 -21.67 33.65 3.98
N PHE A 798 -21.91 32.36 4.22
CA PHE A 798 -21.35 31.27 3.42
C PHE A 798 -21.51 31.41 1.89
N LEU A 799 -22.63 32.00 1.42
CA LEU A 799 -22.88 32.24 -0.02
C LEU A 799 -22.69 33.71 -0.44
N TRP A 800 -22.54 34.62 0.50
CA TRP A 800 -22.43 36.05 0.27
C TRP A 800 -21.33 36.63 1.14
N ASP A 801 -20.08 36.55 0.65
CA ASP A 801 -18.86 36.98 1.36
C ASP A 801 -18.89 38.46 1.84
N GLU A 802 -19.76 39.32 1.28
CA GLU A 802 -19.90 40.71 1.73
C GLU A 802 -20.95 40.90 2.84
N LEU A 803 -21.62 39.83 3.29
CA LEU A 803 -22.47 39.85 4.47
C LEU A 803 -21.60 40.00 5.72
N ASP A 804 -22.03 40.86 6.64
CA ASP A 804 -21.35 41.13 7.89
C ASP A 804 -22.40 41.24 9.02
N ASN A 805 -22.06 40.90 10.25
CA ASN A 805 -22.97 40.85 11.39
C ASN A 805 -23.16 42.21 12.10
N THR A 806 -22.97 43.31 11.36
CA THR A 806 -23.02 44.70 11.88
C THR A 806 -24.43 45.21 12.21
N PHE A 807 -25.47 44.39 12.04
CA PHE A 807 -26.85 44.77 12.30
C PHE A 807 -27.12 44.92 13.82
N PRO A 808 -27.63 46.08 14.27
CA PRO A 808 -27.90 46.28 15.70
C PRO A 808 -29.05 45.40 16.18
N LEU A 809 -29.01 45.02 17.46
CA LEU A 809 -30.14 44.34 18.12
C LEU A 809 -31.44 45.12 17.91
N GLY A 810 -32.48 44.42 17.44
CA GLY A 810 -33.78 45.00 17.12
C GLY A 810 -33.93 45.53 15.69
N HIS A 811 -32.90 45.47 14.83
CA HIS A 811 -33.05 45.73 13.40
C HIS A 811 -34.03 44.73 12.78
N GLU A 812 -35.04 45.20 12.04
CA GLU A 812 -36.10 44.35 11.48
C GLU A 812 -35.92 44.14 9.98
N PHE A 813 -36.06 42.88 9.55
CA PHE A 813 -36.18 42.50 8.15
C PHE A 813 -37.64 42.20 7.80
N SER A 814 -38.10 42.74 6.68
CA SER A 814 -39.41 42.47 6.07
C SER A 814 -39.48 41.06 5.47
N LYS A 815 -38.34 40.52 5.06
CA LYS A 815 -38.13 39.10 4.73
C LYS A 815 -36.64 38.77 4.76
N VAL A 816 -36.34 37.49 4.93
CA VAL A 816 -35.00 36.92 4.77
C VAL A 816 -35.10 35.78 3.78
N VAL A 817 -34.36 35.86 2.67
CA VAL A 817 -34.30 34.83 1.63
C VAL A 817 -32.90 34.19 1.66
N GLY A 818 -32.79 32.93 1.27
CA GLY A 818 -31.50 32.27 1.18
C GLY A 818 -31.65 30.76 1.13
N ILE A 819 -30.51 30.07 1.16
CA ILE A 819 -30.50 28.61 1.21
C ILE A 819 -30.66 28.16 2.66
N CYS A 820 -31.70 27.39 2.92
CA CYS A 820 -31.87 26.69 4.19
C CYS A 820 -30.72 25.70 4.38
N SER A 821 -29.97 25.77 5.48
CA SER A 821 -28.86 24.86 5.75
C SER A 821 -28.70 24.51 7.23
N PHE A 822 -27.78 23.59 7.52
CA PHE A 822 -27.31 23.24 8.86
C PHE A 822 -25.79 23.10 8.89
N SER A 823 -25.15 23.73 9.86
CA SER A 823 -23.73 23.53 10.14
C SER A 823 -23.41 23.94 11.57
N HIS A 824 -22.33 23.38 12.13
CA HIS A 824 -21.88 23.69 13.49
C HIS A 824 -22.98 23.57 14.55
N ALA A 825 -23.85 22.55 14.42
CA ALA A 825 -25.01 22.32 15.29
C ALA A 825 -26.08 23.43 15.30
N ASN A 826 -26.13 24.28 14.27
CA ASN A 826 -27.09 25.37 14.14
C ASN A 826 -27.80 25.32 12.78
N ARG A 827 -29.10 25.60 12.78
CA ARG A 827 -29.85 25.87 11.55
C ARG A 827 -29.50 27.28 11.06
N LYS A 828 -29.27 27.38 9.75
CA LYS A 828 -28.82 28.60 9.09
C LYS A 828 -29.69 28.91 7.86
N ILE A 829 -29.74 30.18 7.49
CA ILE A 829 -30.14 30.63 6.16
C ILE A 829 -28.96 31.37 5.55
N TRP A 830 -28.57 30.99 4.33
CA TRP A 830 -27.45 31.56 3.60
C TRP A 830 -27.97 32.48 2.50
N PRO A 831 -28.02 33.81 2.70
CA PRO A 831 -28.39 34.74 1.64
C PRO A 831 -27.39 34.65 0.49
N ARG A 832 -27.87 34.83 -0.74
CA ARG A 832 -27.03 34.71 -1.95
C ARG A 832 -26.48 36.06 -2.40
N SER A 833 -27.12 37.15 -1.96
CA SER A 833 -26.75 38.53 -2.25
C SER A 833 -27.54 39.49 -1.37
N LYS A 834 -27.26 40.79 -1.50
CA LYS A 834 -28.04 41.87 -0.86
C LYS A 834 -29.55 41.81 -1.16
N ASP A 835 -29.97 41.32 -2.34
CA ASP A 835 -31.39 41.26 -2.71
C ASP A 835 -32.20 40.28 -1.86
N ASP A 836 -31.52 39.31 -1.24
CA ASP A 836 -32.13 38.35 -0.33
C ASP A 836 -32.37 38.95 1.07
N LEU A 837 -31.78 40.11 1.38
CA LEU A 837 -31.99 40.93 2.59
C LEU A 837 -32.37 42.38 2.21
N PRO A 838 -33.60 42.64 1.73
CA PRO A 838 -33.98 43.95 1.16
C PRO A 838 -33.95 45.14 2.13
N ASP A 839 -33.88 44.88 3.44
CA ASP A 839 -33.77 45.89 4.50
C ASP A 839 -32.34 45.99 5.07
N ALA A 840 -31.34 45.44 4.38
CA ALA A 840 -29.93 45.65 4.69
C ALA A 840 -29.43 47.00 4.14
N PRO A 841 -28.70 47.80 4.95
CA PRO A 841 -28.23 49.13 4.56
C PRO A 841 -27.34 49.13 3.32
#